data_AF-F3NNH3-F1
#
_entry.id   AF-F3NNH3-F1
#
_cell.length_a   1.000
_cell.length_b   1.000
_cell.length_c   1.000
_cell.angle_alpha   90.00
_cell.angle_beta   90.00
_cell.angle_gamma   90.00
#
_symmetry.space_group_name_H-M   'P 1'
#
loop_
_entity.id
_entity.type
_entity.pdbx_description
1 polymer ?
#
loop_
_entity_poly.entity_id
_entity_poly.type
_entity_poly.pdbx_seq_one_letter_code
_entity_poly.pdbx_strand_id
1 'polypeptide(L)'
;MSEWETASTVRVTPPARPRKLASVPFVELADGRLQGVVSSGSSVERVYVSSVAAGTYAYVCRTNNNRPCGGARGGFCNHIRDLVEQASLQYGVERVARYLRLDPAECGEEPDAAGLTRVMGLSRPEPDDSKASAAVFSRFLRHLSYLEFAPTTAPSPEMHWFPATAATELSAPPAGDDAEEAAPDSGSVPLGDAVPGLAEALDAVGALDRVLTGGLLRPGPAQGADLRAFAAALEGSPLAARASEAAEKAAAGTAGEDHLLALAAARTALLGSVHDALRAVSQELTGRAPDADADTDTDTEADPETGAEQPANLLLAARSWLCDLARTGWRNLDHDVVAGAAPVVSAMLPEPSLRRLATLLDGLATELAASCPGAALERVPERRWGDLWSRAMLLTVPGAAGGAPAGTVTGRLLPLGIDLHEHATAAQAQVHAVLEPADGSAPRLVRAGVSVPKPDTVVGAGVWQLLRPHLSLLGAVGEGHAVEVTGMPVTGEGDLVWSEEHARRGEPAEAFATARVVLPTASAAPTAPLDRHPARIAEPVFLEGYAIEQDADSGAVTFTVAGHRLLVDTDRVPAAGPLTPKAVASSHACIGLLRWDAGRFRLQPLAVETTVRKKPVAVHAGAWAGGTTDKAGIKAEKAATTAVTVLRERAGKLLRK
;
A
#
# COMPACT_ATOMS: atom_id res chain seq x y z
N MET A 1 17.79 -7.39 -13.88
CA MET A 1 17.23 -6.42 -12.91
C MET A 1 17.18 -7.10 -11.58
N SER A 2 17.43 -6.37 -10.51
CA SER A 2 17.32 -6.92 -9.15
C SER A 2 15.86 -7.20 -8.79
N GLU A 3 15.65 -8.07 -7.80
CA GLU A 3 14.31 -8.41 -7.30
C GLU A 3 13.49 -7.17 -6.92
N TRP A 4 14.13 -6.20 -6.24
CA TRP A 4 13.50 -4.96 -5.80
C TRP A 4 12.98 -4.09 -6.96
N GLU A 5 13.66 -4.06 -8.12
CA GLU A 5 13.22 -3.30 -9.29
C GLU A 5 12.03 -3.97 -10.00
N THR A 6 11.96 -5.29 -9.90
CA THR A 6 10.93 -6.13 -10.51
C THR A 6 9.75 -6.45 -9.60
N ALA A 7 9.79 -6.00 -8.34
CA ALA A 7 8.76 -6.25 -7.36
C ALA A 7 7.63 -5.21 -7.45
N SER A 8 6.39 -5.67 -7.44
CA SER A 8 5.18 -4.84 -7.50
C SER A 8 4.88 -4.20 -6.14
N THR A 9 5.22 -4.90 -5.06
CA THR A 9 4.88 -4.52 -3.68
C THR A 9 6.07 -4.06 -2.85
N VAL A 10 7.14 -3.68 -3.54
CA VAL A 10 8.38 -3.23 -2.91
C VAL A 10 8.20 -1.96 -2.11
N ARG A 11 8.96 -1.85 -1.02
CA ARG A 11 8.95 -0.67 -0.15
C ARG A 11 9.83 0.43 -0.75
N VAL A 12 9.22 1.55 -1.13
CA VAL A 12 9.93 2.75 -1.64
C VAL A 12 10.23 3.72 -0.50
N THR A 13 9.30 3.89 0.44
CA THR A 13 9.48 4.74 1.62
C THR A 13 9.38 3.92 2.91
N PRO A 14 10.28 4.12 3.89
CA PRO A 14 10.10 3.56 5.22
C PRO A 14 8.75 4.00 5.82
N PRO A 15 8.04 3.12 6.56
CA PRO A 15 6.83 3.50 7.26
C PRO A 15 7.15 4.59 8.31
N ALA A 16 6.22 5.51 8.49
CA ALA A 16 6.34 6.52 9.54
C ALA A 16 6.37 5.86 10.92
N ARG A 17 7.23 6.34 11.82
CA ARG A 17 7.31 5.83 13.19
C ARG A 17 6.33 6.59 14.11
N PRO A 18 5.67 5.91 15.07
CA PRO A 18 4.79 6.57 16.03
C PRO A 18 5.52 7.64 16.84
N ARG A 19 4.90 8.82 17.03
CA ARG A 19 5.47 9.90 17.85
C ARG A 19 4.39 10.73 18.55
N LYS A 20 4.80 11.62 19.45
CA LYS A 20 3.89 12.54 20.14
C LYS A 20 3.49 13.68 19.20
N LEU A 21 2.19 13.90 19.03
CA LEU A 21 1.65 14.92 18.10
C LEU A 21 1.23 16.23 18.78
N ALA A 22 1.38 16.34 20.09
CA ALA A 22 0.94 17.51 20.85
C ALA A 22 1.73 18.78 20.49
N SER A 23 3.06 18.66 20.41
CA SER A 23 3.99 19.76 20.11
C SER A 23 4.12 20.02 18.62
N VAL A 24 4.37 19.01 17.79
CA VAL A 24 4.52 19.15 16.34
C VAL A 24 3.48 18.25 15.65
N PRO A 25 2.25 18.71 15.39
CA PRO A 25 1.23 17.86 14.77
C PRO A 25 1.57 17.41 13.34
N PHE A 26 2.45 18.12 12.63
CA PHE A 26 2.74 17.86 11.22
C PHE A 26 4.21 18.18 10.87
N VAL A 27 4.84 17.27 10.13
CA VAL A 27 6.21 17.41 9.63
C VAL A 27 6.36 16.66 8.32
N GLU A 28 7.06 17.25 7.36
CA GLU A 28 7.28 16.68 6.03
C GLU A 28 8.69 17.02 5.52
N LEU A 29 9.19 16.15 4.64
CA LEU A 29 10.35 16.41 3.79
C LEU A 29 9.80 16.67 2.38
N ALA A 30 9.63 17.94 2.02
CA ALA A 30 9.06 18.32 0.72
C ALA A 30 9.68 19.62 0.19
N ASP A 31 9.70 19.78 -1.13
CA ASP A 31 10.18 20.97 -1.85
C ASP A 31 11.59 21.42 -1.44
N GLY A 32 12.49 20.46 -1.18
CA GLY A 32 13.85 20.75 -0.70
C GLY A 32 13.92 21.35 0.70
N ARG A 33 12.86 21.23 1.52
CA ARG A 33 12.79 21.73 2.89
C ARG A 33 12.33 20.66 3.88
N LEU A 34 12.91 20.67 5.08
CA LEU A 34 12.27 20.10 6.25
C LEU A 34 11.28 21.13 6.77
N GLN A 35 9.99 20.82 6.80
CA GLN A 35 8.96 21.79 7.15
C GLN A 35 7.79 21.17 7.89
N GLY A 36 7.00 22.00 8.57
CA GLY A 36 5.86 21.51 9.31
C GLY A 36 5.17 22.56 10.16
N VAL A 37 4.29 22.07 11.02
CA VAL A 37 3.45 22.89 11.89
C VAL A 37 3.72 22.51 13.35
N VAL A 38 4.04 23.54 14.14
CA VAL A 38 4.38 23.45 15.56
C VAL A 38 3.32 24.16 16.38
N SER A 39 2.83 23.52 17.43
CA SER A 39 1.86 24.06 18.38
C SER A 39 2.43 25.26 19.13
N SER A 40 1.63 26.31 19.37
CA SER A 40 2.05 27.40 20.25
C SER A 40 2.00 27.05 21.74
N GLY A 41 1.40 25.91 22.11
CA GLY A 41 1.13 25.51 23.50
C GLY A 41 0.01 26.31 24.19
N SER A 42 -0.35 27.49 23.67
CA SER A 42 -1.35 28.39 24.26
C SER A 42 -2.77 28.19 23.74
N SER A 43 -2.93 27.65 22.54
CA SER A 43 -4.23 27.33 21.92
C SER A 43 -4.02 26.31 20.81
N VAL A 44 -4.98 25.42 20.60
CA VAL A 44 -4.97 24.46 19.48
C VAL A 44 -4.96 25.16 18.11
N GLU A 45 -5.58 26.34 18.01
CA GLU A 45 -5.73 27.07 16.75
C GLU A 45 -4.50 27.90 16.38
N ARG A 46 -3.66 28.22 17.37
CA ARG A 46 -2.48 29.03 17.16
C ARG A 46 -1.29 28.10 16.94
N VAL A 47 -0.78 28.11 15.72
CA VAL A 47 0.35 27.28 15.32
C VAL A 47 1.41 28.11 14.64
N TYR A 48 2.65 27.61 14.67
CA TYR A 48 3.79 28.13 13.94
C TYR A 48 4.06 27.23 12.74
N VAL A 49 4.19 27.83 11.57
CA VAL A 49 4.73 27.19 10.39
C VAL A 49 6.25 27.40 10.43
N SER A 50 6.98 26.29 10.44
CA SER A 50 8.43 26.26 10.56
C SER A 50 9.03 25.51 9.37
N SER A 51 10.17 25.98 8.86
CA SER A 51 10.92 25.26 7.82
C SER A 51 12.42 25.54 7.87
N VAL A 52 13.20 24.60 7.34
CA VAL A 52 14.64 24.67 7.12
C VAL A 52 14.93 24.17 5.70
N ALA A 53 15.57 24.99 4.88
CA ALA A 53 15.97 24.65 3.51
C ALA A 53 17.17 23.68 3.51
N ALA A 54 17.15 22.69 2.61
CA ALA A 54 18.27 21.78 2.42
C ALA A 54 19.50 22.53 1.85
N GLY A 55 20.69 22.18 2.33
CA GLY A 55 21.97 22.75 1.89
C GLY A 55 22.28 24.17 2.41
N THR A 56 21.35 25.12 2.30
CA THR A 56 21.57 26.50 2.81
C THR A 56 21.18 26.65 4.28
N TYR A 57 20.33 25.76 4.78
CA TYR A 57 19.74 25.78 6.12
C TYR A 57 18.95 27.06 6.44
N ALA A 58 18.64 27.85 5.42
CA ALA A 58 17.84 29.06 5.55
C ALA A 58 16.48 28.72 6.15
N TYR A 59 16.01 29.52 7.11
CA TYR A 59 14.91 29.12 7.97
C TYR A 59 13.76 30.11 8.04
N VAL A 60 12.57 29.57 8.27
CA VAL A 60 11.34 30.35 8.50
C VAL A 60 10.66 29.82 9.76
N CYS A 61 10.19 30.71 10.62
CA CYS A 61 9.24 30.36 11.67
C CYS A 61 8.28 31.51 11.92
N ARG A 62 7.00 31.30 11.64
CA ARG A 62 5.94 32.31 11.74
C ARG A 62 4.65 31.69 12.24
N THR A 63 3.81 32.47 12.89
CA THR A 63 2.46 31.99 13.23
C THR A 63 1.60 31.82 11.96
N ASN A 64 0.52 31.04 12.06
CA ASN A 64 -0.48 30.89 11.00
C ASN A 64 -1.26 32.18 10.64
N ASN A 65 -1.04 33.29 11.37
CA ASN A 65 -1.45 34.65 10.98
C ASN A 65 -0.27 35.54 10.56
N ASN A 66 0.80 34.92 10.06
CA ASN A 66 1.99 35.54 9.46
C ASN A 66 2.84 36.45 10.37
N ARG A 67 2.76 36.30 11.71
CA ARG A 67 3.65 37.04 12.62
C ARG A 67 4.99 36.32 12.78
N PRO A 68 6.13 37.03 12.69
CA PRO A 68 7.45 36.43 12.87
C PRO A 68 7.65 35.89 14.29
N CYS A 69 8.35 34.77 14.42
CA CYS A 69 8.68 34.20 15.71
C CYS A 69 9.74 35.05 16.44
N GLY A 70 9.38 35.64 17.58
CA GLY A 70 10.31 36.39 18.43
C GLY A 70 11.43 35.55 19.07
N GLY A 71 11.33 34.21 18.98
CA GLY A 71 12.32 33.27 19.49
C GLY A 71 13.48 32.97 18.54
N ALA A 72 13.43 33.41 17.28
CA ALA A 72 14.49 33.13 16.31
C ALA A 72 15.79 33.86 16.64
N ARG A 73 15.76 35.14 17.04
CA ARG A 73 16.92 35.92 17.53
C ARG A 73 18.25 35.68 16.76
N GLY A 74 18.20 35.54 15.44
CA GLY A 74 19.38 35.29 14.60
C GLY A 74 19.82 33.82 14.46
N GLY A 75 18.98 32.85 14.83
CA GLY A 75 19.19 31.43 14.56
C GLY A 75 17.93 30.58 14.74
N PHE A 76 18.10 29.27 14.90
CA PHE A 76 16.98 28.35 15.09
C PHE A 76 16.29 28.53 16.44
N CYS A 77 15.01 28.88 16.41
CA CYS A 77 14.15 28.93 17.59
C CYS A 77 13.78 27.52 18.09
N ASN A 78 13.17 27.44 19.27
CA ASN A 78 12.73 26.15 19.82
C ASN A 78 11.75 25.42 18.89
N HIS A 79 10.86 26.12 18.17
CA HIS A 79 9.95 25.46 17.23
C HIS A 79 10.69 24.76 16.09
N ILE A 80 11.81 25.32 15.60
CA ILE A 80 12.62 24.66 14.55
C ILE A 80 13.35 23.46 15.13
N ARG A 81 13.87 23.56 16.36
CA ARG A 81 14.51 22.42 17.05
C ARG A 81 13.52 21.27 17.26
N ASP A 82 12.32 21.58 17.77
CA ASP A 82 11.25 20.61 17.94
C ASP A 82 10.84 19.98 16.60
N LEU A 83 10.80 20.77 15.52
CA LEU A 83 10.53 20.26 14.18
C LEU A 83 11.59 19.24 13.74
N VAL A 84 12.89 19.56 13.90
CA VAL A 84 14.00 18.64 13.56
C VAL A 84 13.96 17.37 14.41
N GLU A 85 13.67 17.50 15.71
CA GLU A 85 13.51 16.37 16.61
C GLU A 85 12.38 15.44 16.16
N GLN A 86 11.19 16.00 15.90
CA GLN A 86 10.04 15.20 15.52
C GLN A 86 10.15 14.63 14.11
N ALA A 87 10.84 15.31 13.18
CA ALA A 87 11.20 14.77 11.88
C ALA A 87 12.13 13.56 12.02
N SER A 88 13.15 13.67 12.87
CA SER A 88 14.12 12.61 13.12
C SER A 88 13.46 11.38 13.75
N LEU A 89 12.47 11.59 14.63
CA LEU A 89 11.65 10.50 15.17
C LEU A 89 10.76 9.87 14.11
N GLN A 90 10.10 10.66 13.25
CA GLN A 90 9.16 10.15 12.24
C GLN A 90 9.84 9.42 11.09
N TYR A 91 10.91 10.01 10.54
CA TYR A 91 11.56 9.59 9.31
C TYR A 91 12.90 8.88 9.50
N GLY A 92 13.46 8.93 10.72
CA GLY A 92 14.82 8.50 11.03
C GLY A 92 15.84 9.62 10.81
N VAL A 93 16.84 9.71 11.70
CA VAL A 93 17.84 10.79 11.70
C VAL A 93 18.63 10.80 10.39
N GLU A 94 19.08 9.65 9.91
CA GLU A 94 19.89 9.55 8.68
C GLU A 94 19.15 10.05 7.44
N ARG A 95 17.86 9.71 7.33
CA ARG A 95 17.03 10.17 6.21
C ARG A 95 16.87 11.69 6.24
N VAL A 96 16.64 12.25 7.41
CA VAL A 96 16.55 13.71 7.60
C VAL A 96 17.88 14.38 7.27
N ALA A 97 19.00 13.80 7.73
CA ALA A 97 20.34 14.32 7.46
C ALA A 97 20.66 14.34 5.97
N ARG A 98 20.47 13.21 5.28
CA ARG A 98 20.66 13.08 3.83
C ARG A 98 19.79 14.07 3.05
N TYR A 99 18.51 14.18 3.43
CA TYR A 99 17.59 15.11 2.77
C TYR A 99 18.03 16.58 2.95
N LEU A 100 18.52 16.95 4.13
CA LEU A 100 19.06 18.27 4.41
C LEU A 100 20.46 18.51 3.81
N ARG A 101 21.06 17.50 3.15
CA ARG A 101 22.42 17.52 2.61
C ARG A 101 23.48 17.72 3.70
N LEU A 102 23.28 17.07 4.84
CA LEU A 102 24.27 16.97 5.90
C LEU A 102 25.08 15.68 5.70
N ASP A 103 26.38 15.74 5.99
CA ASP A 103 27.18 14.53 6.15
C ASP A 103 26.88 13.92 7.53
N PRO A 104 26.36 12.67 7.60
CA PRO A 104 26.11 12.00 8.87
C PRO A 104 27.36 11.93 9.77
N ALA A 105 28.56 11.83 9.18
CA ALA A 105 29.82 11.75 9.92
C ALA A 105 30.13 13.04 10.71
N GLU A 106 29.66 14.19 10.24
CA GLU A 106 29.80 15.49 10.93
C GLU A 106 28.84 15.63 12.12
N CYS A 107 27.79 14.81 12.14
CA CYS A 107 26.72 14.89 13.13
C CYS A 107 27.03 14.14 14.44
N GLY A 108 28.05 13.27 14.45
CA GLY A 108 28.50 12.47 15.60
C GLY A 108 28.62 11.00 15.25
N GLU A 109 29.22 10.19 16.15
CA GLU A 109 29.30 8.72 15.97
C GLU A 109 27.92 8.07 15.90
N GLU A 110 26.97 8.57 16.71
CA GLU A 110 25.54 8.27 16.62
C GLU A 110 24.79 9.57 16.30
N PRO A 111 24.43 9.84 15.03
CA PRO A 111 23.72 11.05 14.66
C PRO A 111 22.37 11.16 15.38
N ASP A 112 22.12 12.30 16.03
CA ASP A 112 20.84 12.63 16.62
C ASP A 112 20.34 14.01 16.14
N ALA A 113 19.09 14.34 16.50
CA ALA A 113 18.47 15.60 16.09
C ALA A 113 19.22 16.85 16.61
N ALA A 114 19.89 16.75 17.77
CA ALA A 114 20.68 17.82 18.34
C ALA A 114 21.97 18.04 17.54
N GLY A 115 22.61 16.94 17.10
CA GLY A 115 23.74 16.91 16.17
C GLY A 115 23.39 17.58 14.85
N LEU A 116 22.28 17.21 14.22
CA LEU A 116 21.82 17.85 12.98
C LEU A 116 21.65 19.37 13.18
N THR A 117 20.95 19.76 14.24
CA THR A 117 20.70 21.18 14.57
C THR A 117 22.00 21.95 14.81
N ARG A 118 22.97 21.33 15.50
CA ARG A 118 24.29 21.90 15.79
C ARG A 118 25.07 22.16 14.50
N VAL A 119 25.21 21.15 13.64
CA VAL A 119 25.97 21.24 12.37
C VAL A 119 25.36 22.30 11.46
N MET A 120 24.03 22.30 11.27
CA MET A 120 23.35 23.34 10.52
C MET A 120 23.59 24.74 11.11
N GLY A 121 23.54 24.86 12.44
CA GLY A 121 23.77 26.13 13.15
C GLY A 121 25.18 26.70 12.97
N LEU A 122 26.20 25.84 12.79
CA LEU A 122 27.58 26.28 12.52
C LEU A 122 27.71 27.02 11.19
N SER A 123 26.83 26.73 10.23
CA SER A 123 26.77 27.42 8.92
C SER A 123 26.19 28.84 9.01
N ARG A 124 25.75 29.28 10.20
CA ARG A 124 25.12 30.59 10.45
C ARG A 124 23.98 30.89 9.47
N PRO A 125 22.93 30.04 9.45
CA PRO A 125 21.85 30.16 8.48
C PRO A 125 21.11 31.49 8.61
N GLU A 126 20.67 32.02 7.48
CA GLU A 126 19.91 33.26 7.43
C GLU A 126 18.39 33.02 7.47
N PRO A 127 17.60 33.99 7.96
CA PRO A 127 16.15 33.95 7.80
C PRO A 127 15.76 34.00 6.32
N ASP A 128 14.84 33.13 5.92
CA ASP A 128 14.32 33.05 4.55
C ASP A 128 12.97 33.78 4.41
N ASP A 129 12.48 33.93 3.18
CA ASP A 129 11.17 34.53 2.89
C ASP A 129 10.01 33.63 3.34
N SER A 130 8.83 34.23 3.55
CA SER A 130 7.67 33.50 4.08
C SER A 130 6.79 32.84 3.02
N LYS A 131 7.17 32.85 1.73
CA LYS A 131 6.26 32.43 0.64
C LYS A 131 5.83 30.96 0.78
N ALA A 132 6.74 30.10 1.23
CA ALA A 132 6.45 28.68 1.45
C ALA A 132 5.49 28.41 2.64
N SER A 133 5.31 29.36 3.57
CA SER A 133 4.55 29.10 4.81
C SER A 133 3.06 28.83 4.56
N ALA A 134 2.46 29.49 3.57
CA ALA A 134 1.06 29.27 3.23
C ALA A 134 0.85 27.86 2.65
N ALA A 135 1.73 27.42 1.74
CA ALA A 135 1.67 26.08 1.15
C ALA A 135 1.80 24.97 2.19
N VAL A 136 2.75 25.11 3.15
CA VAL A 136 2.91 24.16 4.26
C VAL A 136 1.66 24.11 5.13
N PHE A 137 1.05 25.26 5.43
CA PHE A 137 -0.18 25.29 6.22
C PHE A 137 -1.36 24.64 5.46
N SER A 138 -1.49 24.88 4.15
CA SER A 138 -2.49 24.20 3.31
C SER A 138 -2.29 22.68 3.28
N ARG A 139 -1.04 22.19 3.16
CA ARG A 139 -0.73 20.76 3.26
C ARG A 139 -1.10 20.18 4.63
N PHE A 140 -0.88 20.94 5.70
CA PHE A 140 -1.33 20.55 7.03
C PHE A 140 -2.86 20.47 7.14
N LEU A 141 -3.61 21.39 6.55
CA LEU A 141 -5.07 21.31 6.52
C LEU A 141 -5.54 20.07 5.75
N ARG A 142 -4.93 19.76 4.60
CA ARG A 142 -5.18 18.51 3.88
C ARG A 142 -4.88 17.29 4.75
N HIS A 143 -3.76 17.28 5.44
CA HIS A 143 -3.38 16.22 6.39
C HIS A 143 -4.44 15.99 7.48
N LEU A 144 -5.05 17.06 7.99
CA LEU A 144 -6.16 16.96 8.95
C LEU A 144 -7.46 16.47 8.30
N SER A 145 -7.73 16.87 7.05
CA SER A 145 -8.98 16.52 6.34
C SER A 145 -9.18 15.02 6.15
N TYR A 146 -8.09 14.23 6.10
CA TYR A 146 -8.19 12.76 6.05
C TYR A 146 -9.02 12.18 7.20
N LEU A 147 -9.03 12.83 8.37
CA LEU A 147 -9.79 12.38 9.55
C LEU A 147 -11.28 12.69 9.48
N GLU A 148 -11.72 13.51 8.51
CA GLU A 148 -13.12 13.85 8.28
C GLU A 148 -13.82 12.89 7.31
N PHE A 149 -13.05 12.11 6.54
CA PHE A 149 -13.61 11.13 5.61
C PHE A 149 -14.06 9.87 6.35
N ALA A 150 -15.32 9.48 6.12
CA ALA A 150 -15.86 8.24 6.66
C ALA A 150 -15.15 7.01 6.05
N PRO A 151 -14.92 5.94 6.82
CA PRO A 151 -14.52 4.65 6.26
C PRO A 151 -15.51 4.16 5.20
N THR A 152 -15.04 3.28 4.32
CA THR A 152 -15.86 2.63 3.30
C THR A 152 -15.67 1.11 3.38
N THR A 153 -16.75 0.37 3.16
CA THR A 153 -16.76 -1.09 3.05
C THR A 153 -16.78 -1.56 1.60
N ALA A 154 -16.78 -0.61 0.64
CA ALA A 154 -16.58 -0.93 -0.76
C ALA A 154 -15.19 -1.55 -0.97
N PRO A 155 -15.06 -2.56 -1.84
CA PRO A 155 -13.77 -3.17 -2.12
C PRO A 155 -12.76 -2.15 -2.64
N SER A 156 -11.54 -2.20 -2.11
CA SER A 156 -10.40 -1.42 -2.58
C SER A 156 -9.25 -2.35 -2.97
N PRO A 157 -9.35 -3.03 -4.13
CA PRO A 157 -8.28 -3.85 -4.70
C PRO A 157 -6.89 -3.22 -4.67
N GLU A 158 -6.83 -1.91 -4.90
CA GLU A 158 -5.60 -1.13 -5.01
C GLU A 158 -4.74 -1.15 -3.73
N MET A 159 -5.33 -1.45 -2.58
CA MET A 159 -4.58 -1.57 -1.33
C MET A 159 -3.58 -2.73 -1.34
N HIS A 160 -3.70 -3.73 -2.23
CA HIS A 160 -2.75 -4.85 -2.35
C HIS A 160 -1.32 -4.41 -2.71
N TRP A 161 -1.17 -3.27 -3.38
CA TRP A 161 0.14 -2.67 -3.63
C TRP A 161 0.74 -1.96 -2.40
N PHE A 162 -0.01 -1.83 -1.31
CA PHE A 162 0.40 -1.14 -0.08
C PHE A 162 0.25 -2.06 1.15
N PRO A 163 0.98 -3.18 1.20
CA PRO A 163 0.93 -4.07 2.37
C PRO A 163 1.40 -3.36 3.64
N ALA A 164 0.76 -3.65 4.78
CA ALA A 164 1.30 -3.19 6.05
C ALA A 164 2.60 -3.95 6.33
N THR A 165 3.68 -3.21 6.58
CA THR A 165 4.96 -3.83 6.89
C THR A 165 5.43 -3.52 8.30
N ALA A 166 6.21 -4.43 8.88
CA ALA A 166 6.93 -4.16 10.11
C ALA A 166 7.81 -2.90 9.98
N ALA A 167 7.97 -2.17 11.09
CA ALA A 167 8.88 -1.03 11.19
C ALA A 167 10.35 -1.48 11.28
N THR A 168 10.78 -2.36 10.37
CA THR A 168 12.18 -2.65 10.10
C THR A 168 12.76 -1.55 9.22
N GLU A 169 14.03 -1.23 9.40
CA GLU A 169 14.75 -0.29 8.52
C GLU A 169 14.72 -0.83 7.10
N LEU A 170 14.63 0.05 6.10
CA LEU A 170 14.93 -0.39 4.73
C LEU A 170 16.35 -0.95 4.79
N SER A 171 16.52 -2.25 4.56
CA SER A 171 17.82 -2.71 4.10
C SER A 171 18.17 -1.83 2.90
N ALA A 172 19.38 -1.29 2.87
CA ALA A 172 19.85 -0.62 1.66
C ALA A 172 19.58 -1.56 0.47
N PRO A 173 19.14 -1.04 -0.70
CA PRO A 173 19.12 -1.86 -1.90
C PRO A 173 20.47 -2.60 -1.97
N PRO A 174 20.48 -3.94 -2.12
CA PRO A 174 21.72 -4.69 -2.07
C PRO A 174 22.73 -4.03 -3.01
N ALA A 175 23.91 -3.72 -2.46
CA ALA A 175 24.96 -3.04 -3.19
C ALA A 175 25.70 -4.07 -4.04
N GLY A 176 25.58 -3.98 -5.36
CA GLY A 176 26.28 -4.89 -6.28
C GLY A 176 25.59 -6.24 -6.48
N ASP A 177 26.08 -7.00 -7.46
CA ASP A 177 25.61 -8.31 -7.95
C ASP A 177 25.73 -9.45 -6.90
N ASP A 178 25.38 -9.22 -5.64
CA ASP A 178 25.24 -10.27 -4.64
C ASP A 178 23.84 -10.89 -4.73
N ALA A 179 23.46 -11.30 -5.94
CA ALA A 179 22.53 -12.39 -6.13
C ALA A 179 23.34 -13.67 -5.94
N GLU A 180 23.66 -14.00 -4.69
CA GLU A 180 24.18 -15.33 -4.38
C GLU A 180 23.01 -16.29 -4.61
N GLU A 181 22.95 -16.87 -5.81
CA GLU A 181 22.13 -18.04 -6.10
C GLU A 181 22.55 -19.12 -5.09
N ALA A 182 21.76 -19.26 -4.02
CA ALA A 182 21.84 -20.43 -3.17
C ALA A 182 21.66 -21.64 -4.09
N ALA A 183 22.74 -22.43 -4.25
CA ALA A 183 22.74 -23.62 -5.09
C ALA A 183 21.51 -24.48 -4.74
N PRO A 184 20.75 -24.99 -5.73
CA PRO A 184 19.58 -25.79 -5.44
C PRO A 184 20.01 -27.02 -4.63
N ASP A 185 19.50 -27.10 -3.40
CA ASP A 185 19.59 -28.34 -2.64
C ASP A 185 18.87 -29.42 -3.45
N SER A 186 19.60 -30.49 -3.77
CA SER A 186 19.36 -31.44 -4.87
C SER A 186 18.07 -32.29 -4.79
N GLY A 187 17.11 -31.91 -3.95
CA GLY A 187 15.80 -32.55 -3.82
C GLY A 187 14.60 -31.61 -3.59
N SER A 188 14.78 -30.29 -3.63
CA SER A 188 13.69 -29.33 -3.41
C SER A 188 13.34 -28.53 -4.68
N VAL A 189 12.04 -28.33 -4.93
CA VAL A 189 11.55 -27.68 -6.16
C VAL A 189 10.89 -26.34 -5.80
N PRO A 190 11.35 -25.20 -6.38
CA PRO A 190 10.69 -23.92 -6.22
C PRO A 190 9.26 -23.97 -6.79
N LEU A 191 8.34 -23.29 -6.14
CA LEU A 191 6.95 -23.24 -6.58
C LEU A 191 6.81 -22.35 -7.82
N GLY A 192 6.35 -22.91 -8.96
CA GLY A 192 5.92 -22.13 -10.12
C GLY A 192 6.93 -21.90 -11.24
N ASP A 193 8.15 -22.47 -11.19
CA ASP A 193 9.20 -22.27 -12.21
C ASP A 193 8.87 -22.82 -13.62
N ALA A 194 7.79 -23.59 -13.76
CA ALA A 194 7.43 -24.30 -15.00
C ALA A 194 6.28 -23.66 -15.79
N VAL A 195 5.86 -22.42 -15.50
CA VAL A 195 4.75 -21.78 -16.23
C VAL A 195 5.20 -21.31 -17.61
N PRO A 196 4.69 -21.90 -18.72
CA PRO A 196 5.11 -21.53 -20.07
C PRO A 196 4.77 -20.08 -20.39
N GLY A 197 5.72 -19.35 -20.99
CA GLY A 197 5.50 -17.96 -21.42
C GLY A 197 5.52 -16.92 -20.30
N LEU A 198 5.67 -17.34 -19.04
CA LEU A 198 5.67 -16.43 -17.89
C LEU A 198 6.83 -15.43 -17.95
N ALA A 199 8.04 -15.92 -18.20
CA ALA A 199 9.23 -15.08 -18.27
C ALA A 199 9.14 -14.08 -19.42
N GLU A 200 8.72 -14.54 -20.60
CA GLU A 200 8.55 -13.73 -21.79
C GLU A 200 7.50 -12.63 -21.60
N ALA A 201 6.37 -12.94 -20.96
CA ALA A 201 5.35 -11.95 -20.63
C ALA A 201 5.87 -10.90 -19.62
N LEU A 202 6.60 -11.32 -18.58
CA LEU A 202 7.18 -10.41 -17.60
C LEU A 202 8.28 -9.53 -18.18
N ASP A 203 9.09 -10.06 -19.10
CA ASP A 203 10.13 -9.33 -19.83
C ASP A 203 9.53 -8.28 -20.76
N ALA A 204 8.45 -8.62 -21.48
CA ALA A 204 7.72 -7.66 -22.31
C ALA A 204 7.13 -6.51 -21.48
N VAL A 205 6.53 -6.80 -20.32
CA VAL A 205 6.11 -5.74 -19.39
C VAL A 205 7.31 -4.91 -18.92
N GLY A 206 8.43 -5.56 -18.62
CA GLY A 206 9.67 -4.88 -18.22
C GLY A 206 10.21 -3.95 -19.30
N ALA A 207 9.99 -4.26 -20.58
CA ALA A 207 10.34 -3.38 -21.68
C ALA A 207 9.56 -2.06 -21.63
N LEU A 208 8.24 -2.11 -21.39
CA LEU A 208 7.45 -0.90 -21.20
C LEU A 208 7.83 -0.14 -19.92
N ASP A 209 8.14 -0.85 -18.83
CA ASP A 209 8.56 -0.23 -17.56
C ASP A 209 9.85 0.59 -17.74
N ARG A 210 10.86 0.05 -18.45
CA ARG A 210 12.09 0.79 -18.81
C ARG A 210 11.81 2.03 -19.66
N VAL A 211 10.83 1.94 -20.57
CA VAL A 211 10.42 3.09 -21.40
C VAL A 211 9.83 4.20 -20.53
N LEU A 212 8.99 3.85 -19.54
CA LEU A 212 8.45 4.79 -18.56
C LEU A 212 9.55 5.39 -17.65
N THR A 213 10.61 4.64 -17.35
CA THR A 213 11.79 5.17 -16.62
C THR A 213 12.44 6.33 -17.38
N GLY A 214 12.63 6.19 -18.70
CA GLY A 214 13.25 7.21 -19.55
C GLY A 214 12.32 8.34 -19.99
N GLY A 215 11.02 8.09 -20.05
CA GLY A 215 10.00 9.05 -20.49
C GLY A 215 9.72 9.01 -22.00
N LEU A 216 8.51 9.42 -22.37
CA LEU A 216 7.97 9.32 -23.73
C LEU A 216 8.01 10.63 -24.53
N LEU A 217 8.53 11.72 -23.97
CA LEU A 217 8.59 13.02 -24.67
C LEU A 217 9.58 13.00 -25.85
N ARG A 218 10.73 12.33 -25.71
CA ARG A 218 11.78 12.20 -26.73
C ARG A 218 12.43 10.82 -26.67
N PRO A 219 11.71 9.75 -27.08
CA PRO A 219 12.20 8.40 -26.95
C PRO A 219 13.43 8.16 -27.84
N GLY A 220 14.45 7.50 -27.28
CA GLY A 220 15.62 7.05 -28.03
C GLY A 220 15.40 5.73 -28.79
N PRO A 221 16.35 5.31 -29.63
CA PRO A 221 16.25 4.06 -30.39
C PRO A 221 16.03 2.80 -29.53
N ALA A 222 16.64 2.74 -28.33
CA ALA A 222 16.45 1.65 -27.39
C ALA A 222 15.01 1.58 -26.86
N GLN A 223 14.44 2.72 -26.46
CA GLN A 223 13.03 2.80 -26.05
C GLN A 223 12.08 2.42 -27.19
N GLY A 224 12.41 2.80 -28.43
CA GLY A 224 11.64 2.37 -29.61
C GLY A 224 11.77 0.86 -29.91
N ALA A 225 12.85 0.20 -29.52
CA ALA A 225 12.95 -1.26 -29.58
C ALA A 225 12.13 -1.93 -28.48
N ASP A 226 12.22 -1.44 -27.25
CA ASP A 226 11.43 -1.92 -26.10
C ASP A 226 9.92 -1.80 -26.36
N LEU A 227 9.45 -0.68 -26.91
CA LEU A 227 8.04 -0.49 -27.30
C LEU A 227 7.56 -1.48 -28.36
N ARG A 228 8.41 -1.80 -29.34
CA ARG A 228 8.09 -2.80 -30.38
C ARG A 228 8.05 -4.21 -29.81
N ALA A 229 9.00 -4.56 -28.93
CA ALA A 229 9.00 -5.85 -28.25
C ALA A 229 7.75 -6.03 -27.37
N PHE A 230 7.36 -4.98 -26.65
CA PHE A 230 6.11 -4.97 -25.86
C PHE A 230 4.88 -5.16 -26.74
N ALA A 231 4.77 -4.44 -27.87
CA ALA A 231 3.64 -4.60 -28.79
C ALA A 231 3.59 -5.99 -29.44
N ALA A 232 4.76 -6.57 -29.77
CA ALA A 232 4.85 -7.92 -30.34
C ALA A 232 4.34 -9.00 -29.37
N ALA A 233 4.53 -8.82 -28.06
CA ALA A 233 4.00 -9.74 -27.04
C ALA A 233 2.47 -9.81 -27.01
N LEU A 234 1.78 -8.85 -27.65
CA LEU A 234 0.33 -8.82 -27.77
C LEU A 234 -0.20 -9.30 -29.13
N GLU A 235 0.68 -9.79 -30.01
CA GLU A 235 0.27 -10.40 -31.27
C GLU A 235 -0.72 -11.56 -31.03
N GLY A 236 -1.75 -11.63 -31.86
CA GLY A 236 -2.83 -12.62 -31.70
C GLY A 236 -3.89 -12.26 -30.65
N SER A 237 -3.71 -11.18 -29.87
CA SER A 237 -4.74 -10.67 -28.97
C SER A 237 -5.67 -9.65 -29.65
N PRO A 238 -6.88 -9.40 -29.11
CA PRO A 238 -7.75 -8.32 -29.58
C PRO A 238 -7.13 -6.91 -29.48
N LEU A 239 -6.09 -6.73 -28.66
CA LEU A 239 -5.41 -5.45 -28.46
C LEU A 239 -4.25 -5.23 -29.44
N ALA A 240 -3.86 -6.23 -30.24
CA ALA A 240 -2.64 -6.21 -31.05
C ALA A 240 -2.51 -4.94 -31.92
N ALA A 241 -3.55 -4.62 -32.71
CA ALA A 241 -3.53 -3.47 -33.60
C ALA A 241 -3.41 -2.14 -32.84
N ARG A 242 -4.16 -1.99 -31.76
CA ARG A 242 -4.18 -0.76 -30.97
C ARG A 242 -2.90 -0.57 -30.16
N ALA A 243 -2.34 -1.65 -29.62
CA ALA A 243 -1.07 -1.63 -28.90
C ALA A 243 0.10 -1.32 -29.86
N SER A 244 0.10 -1.90 -31.06
CA SER A 244 1.08 -1.61 -32.11
C SER A 244 1.05 -0.14 -32.53
N GLU A 245 -0.14 0.40 -32.84
CA GLU A 245 -0.30 1.82 -33.16
C GLU A 245 0.19 2.72 -32.01
N ALA A 246 -0.21 2.44 -30.78
CA ALA A 246 0.19 3.21 -29.62
C ALA A 246 1.71 3.16 -29.39
N ALA A 247 2.33 1.98 -29.57
CA ALA A 247 3.79 1.80 -29.48
C ALA A 247 4.53 2.59 -30.57
N GLU A 248 4.03 2.61 -31.80
CA GLU A 248 4.61 3.41 -32.89
C GLU A 248 4.53 4.92 -32.59
N LYS A 249 3.37 5.41 -32.15
CA LYS A 249 3.20 6.83 -31.78
C LYS A 249 4.06 7.21 -30.60
N ALA A 250 4.16 6.33 -29.60
CA ALA A 250 5.02 6.50 -28.44
C ALA A 250 6.49 6.55 -28.87
N ALA A 251 6.96 5.63 -29.72
CA ALA A 251 8.33 5.60 -30.22
C ALA A 251 8.67 6.84 -31.08
N ALA A 252 7.67 7.42 -31.75
CA ALA A 252 7.83 8.68 -32.48
C ALA A 252 7.76 9.94 -31.60
N GLY A 253 7.50 9.82 -30.29
CA GLY A 253 7.31 10.96 -29.39
C GLY A 253 6.01 11.74 -29.64
N THR A 254 5.01 11.10 -30.26
CA THR A 254 3.73 11.72 -30.68
C THR A 254 2.52 11.07 -30.05
N ALA A 255 2.71 10.21 -29.03
CA ALA A 255 1.62 9.57 -28.30
C ALA A 255 0.73 10.61 -27.59
N GLY A 256 -0.49 10.75 -28.08
CA GLY A 256 -1.61 11.38 -27.36
C GLY A 256 -2.12 10.53 -26.19
N GLU A 257 -3.08 11.09 -25.44
CA GLU A 257 -3.70 10.46 -24.27
C GLU A 257 -4.24 9.05 -24.57
N ASP A 258 -5.00 8.86 -25.65
CA ASP A 258 -5.58 7.56 -25.99
C ASP A 258 -4.53 6.48 -26.28
N HIS A 259 -3.33 6.87 -26.74
CA HIS A 259 -2.23 5.92 -26.95
C HIS A 259 -1.61 5.51 -25.61
N LEU A 260 -1.44 6.44 -24.67
CA LEU A 260 -0.95 6.13 -23.34
C LEU A 260 -1.93 5.25 -22.56
N LEU A 261 -3.23 5.53 -22.69
CA LEU A 261 -4.28 4.66 -22.14
C LEU A 261 -4.25 3.27 -22.78
N ALA A 262 -4.06 3.17 -24.10
CA ALA A 262 -3.93 1.89 -24.79
C ALA A 262 -2.69 1.09 -24.32
N LEU A 263 -1.55 1.75 -24.08
CA LEU A 263 -0.35 1.10 -23.52
C LEU A 263 -0.60 0.59 -22.09
N ALA A 264 -1.29 1.38 -21.24
CA ALA A 264 -1.69 0.95 -19.90
C ALA A 264 -2.62 -0.28 -19.96
N ALA A 265 -3.64 -0.26 -20.85
CA ALA A 265 -4.56 -1.37 -21.04
C ALA A 265 -3.85 -2.64 -21.54
N ALA A 266 -2.97 -2.50 -22.53
CA ALA A 266 -2.11 -3.54 -23.04
C ALA A 266 -1.26 -4.19 -21.93
N ARG A 267 -0.65 -3.36 -21.06
CA ARG A 267 0.20 -3.82 -19.97
C ARG A 267 -0.62 -4.57 -18.92
N THR A 268 -1.77 -4.04 -18.55
CA THR A 268 -2.69 -4.69 -17.62
C THR A 268 -3.22 -6.01 -18.17
N ALA A 269 -3.57 -6.09 -19.46
CA ALA A 269 -4.03 -7.33 -20.09
C ALA A 269 -2.93 -8.42 -20.07
N LEU A 270 -1.68 -8.06 -20.36
CA LEU A 270 -0.55 -8.98 -20.31
C LEU A 270 -0.30 -9.49 -18.88
N LEU A 271 -0.33 -8.60 -17.88
CA LEU A 271 -0.26 -8.99 -16.47
C LEU A 271 -1.48 -9.81 -16.01
N GLY A 272 -2.64 -9.58 -16.61
CA GLY A 272 -3.84 -10.40 -16.42
C GLY A 272 -3.66 -11.83 -16.90
N SER A 273 -3.00 -12.03 -18.04
CA SER A 273 -2.66 -13.38 -18.51
C SER A 273 -1.66 -14.09 -17.58
N VAL A 274 -0.69 -13.36 -17.04
CA VAL A 274 0.24 -13.87 -16.03
C VAL A 274 -0.49 -14.25 -14.75
N HIS A 275 -1.39 -13.40 -14.28
CA HIS A 275 -2.26 -13.69 -13.15
C HIS A 275 -3.04 -14.98 -13.35
N ASP A 276 -3.70 -15.15 -14.50
CA ASP A 276 -4.55 -16.31 -14.77
C ASP A 276 -3.72 -17.61 -14.81
N ALA A 277 -2.52 -17.57 -15.39
CA ALA A 277 -1.59 -18.70 -15.38
C ALA A 277 -1.13 -19.08 -13.96
N LEU A 278 -0.79 -18.08 -13.13
CA LEU A 278 -0.38 -18.29 -11.74
C LEU A 278 -1.54 -18.75 -10.84
N ARG A 279 -2.76 -18.28 -11.11
CA ARG A 279 -3.98 -18.73 -10.43
C ARG A 279 -4.24 -20.21 -10.70
N ALA A 280 -4.05 -20.68 -11.93
CA ALA A 280 -4.19 -22.10 -12.28
C ALA A 280 -3.22 -22.97 -11.46
N VAL A 281 -1.95 -22.55 -11.32
CA VAL A 281 -0.97 -23.22 -10.44
C VAL A 281 -1.45 -23.24 -8.99
N SER A 282 -1.94 -22.12 -8.47
CA SER A 282 -2.47 -22.04 -7.11
C SER A 282 -3.69 -22.94 -6.89
N GLN A 283 -4.56 -23.10 -7.89
CA GLN A 283 -5.73 -23.98 -7.83
C GLN A 283 -5.32 -25.45 -7.81
N GLU A 284 -4.36 -25.84 -8.66
CA GLU A 284 -3.80 -27.19 -8.68
C GLU A 284 -3.18 -27.56 -7.33
N LEU A 285 -2.38 -26.67 -6.74
CA LEU A 285 -1.75 -26.88 -5.44
C LEU A 285 -2.74 -27.01 -4.29
N THR A 286 -3.86 -26.28 -4.35
CA THR A 286 -4.87 -26.27 -3.29
C THR A 286 -5.95 -27.33 -3.49
N GLY A 287 -6.02 -27.95 -4.67
CA GLY A 287 -7.06 -28.92 -5.03
C GLY A 287 -8.48 -28.32 -5.11
N ARG A 288 -8.60 -26.99 -5.13
CA ARG A 288 -9.91 -26.31 -5.11
C ARG A 288 -10.49 -26.18 -6.51
N ALA A 289 -11.79 -26.48 -6.62
CA ALA A 289 -12.54 -26.26 -7.84
C ALA A 289 -12.86 -24.76 -8.04
N PRO A 290 -12.88 -24.26 -9.28
CA PRO A 290 -13.51 -22.97 -9.58
C PRO A 290 -14.99 -23.00 -9.21
N ASP A 291 -15.57 -21.86 -8.83
CA ASP A 291 -17.01 -21.76 -8.56
C ASP A 291 -17.80 -22.11 -9.83
N ALA A 292 -18.61 -23.19 -9.76
CA ALA A 292 -19.38 -23.70 -10.89
C ALA A 292 -20.61 -22.84 -11.20
N ASP A 293 -21.05 -22.02 -10.23
CA ASP A 293 -22.16 -21.06 -10.37
C ASP A 293 -21.66 -19.66 -10.79
N ALA A 294 -20.36 -19.49 -11.02
CA ALA A 294 -19.85 -18.26 -11.58
C ALA A 294 -20.38 -18.13 -13.02
N ASP A 295 -21.39 -17.28 -13.22
CA ASP A 295 -21.86 -16.89 -14.54
C ASP A 295 -20.66 -16.49 -15.39
N THR A 296 -20.29 -17.36 -16.32
CA THR A 296 -19.18 -17.16 -17.27
C THR A 296 -19.65 -16.36 -18.49
N ASP A 297 -20.96 -16.13 -18.61
CA ASP A 297 -21.58 -15.21 -19.56
C ASP A 297 -21.34 -13.75 -19.12
N THR A 298 -20.09 -13.30 -19.31
CA THR A 298 -19.70 -11.89 -19.17
C THR A 298 -19.99 -11.07 -20.44
N ASP A 299 -20.81 -11.60 -21.36
CA ASP A 299 -21.41 -10.85 -22.48
C ASP A 299 -22.53 -9.90 -22.02
N THR A 300 -22.72 -9.73 -20.70
CA THR A 300 -23.51 -8.60 -20.21
C THR A 300 -22.68 -7.34 -20.43
N GLU A 301 -22.86 -6.69 -21.59
CA GLU A 301 -22.45 -5.31 -21.82
C GLU A 301 -22.85 -4.52 -20.56
N ALA A 302 -21.86 -4.03 -19.82
CA ALA A 302 -22.12 -3.22 -18.63
C ALA A 302 -22.95 -2.03 -19.10
N ASP A 303 -24.23 -1.99 -18.69
CA ASP A 303 -25.11 -0.88 -19.01
C ASP A 303 -24.47 0.40 -18.45
N PRO A 304 -23.98 1.31 -19.31
CA PRO A 304 -23.21 2.47 -18.87
C PRO A 304 -24.05 3.45 -18.03
N GLU A 305 -25.37 3.24 -17.93
CA GLU A 305 -26.33 4.18 -17.35
C GLU A 305 -26.65 3.96 -15.86
N THR A 306 -26.17 2.90 -15.20
CA THR A 306 -26.59 2.59 -13.81
C THR A 306 -25.68 3.17 -12.70
N GLY A 307 -24.62 3.90 -13.08
CA GLY A 307 -23.73 4.58 -12.13
C GLY A 307 -24.13 6.03 -11.86
N ALA A 308 -23.98 6.49 -10.62
CA ALA A 308 -24.02 7.93 -10.33
C ALA A 308 -23.02 8.67 -11.26
N GLU A 309 -23.43 9.81 -11.81
CA GLU A 309 -22.62 10.61 -12.75
C GLU A 309 -21.24 10.87 -12.14
N GLN A 310 -20.21 10.19 -12.65
CA GLN A 310 -18.86 10.36 -12.14
C GLN A 310 -18.35 11.75 -12.54
N PRO A 311 -17.63 12.48 -11.67
CA PRO A 311 -17.05 13.78 -11.99
C PRO A 311 -16.02 13.69 -13.13
N ALA A 312 -16.48 13.74 -14.38
CA ALA A 312 -15.65 13.53 -15.57
C ALA A 312 -14.46 14.48 -15.65
N ASN A 313 -14.61 15.71 -15.13
CA ASN A 313 -13.53 16.68 -15.02
C ASN A 313 -12.40 16.23 -14.08
N LEU A 314 -12.71 15.54 -12.98
CA LEU A 314 -11.70 15.03 -12.06
C LEU A 314 -10.97 13.81 -12.64
N LEU A 315 -11.69 12.92 -13.31
CA LEU A 315 -11.10 11.80 -14.04
C LEU A 315 -10.13 12.29 -15.13
N LEU A 316 -10.53 13.32 -15.89
CA LEU A 316 -9.68 13.94 -16.90
C LEU A 316 -8.45 14.61 -16.28
N ALA A 317 -8.60 15.33 -15.15
CA ALA A 317 -7.48 15.95 -14.46
C ALA A 317 -6.46 14.93 -13.96
N ALA A 318 -6.92 13.81 -13.37
CA ALA A 318 -6.08 12.70 -12.98
C ALA A 318 -5.33 12.09 -14.17
N ARG A 319 -6.04 11.85 -15.28
CA ARG A 319 -5.45 11.28 -16.49
C ARG A 319 -4.42 12.20 -17.13
N SER A 320 -4.66 13.51 -17.15
CA SER A 320 -3.70 14.50 -17.63
C SER A 320 -2.39 14.43 -16.84
N TRP A 321 -2.48 14.41 -15.50
CA TRP A 321 -1.30 14.28 -14.64
C TRP A 321 -0.53 12.98 -14.90
N LEU A 322 -1.23 11.85 -15.05
CA LEU A 322 -0.62 10.56 -15.38
C LEU A 322 0.04 10.55 -16.76
N CYS A 323 -0.52 11.26 -17.74
CA CYS A 323 0.10 11.43 -19.06
C CYS A 323 1.38 12.25 -18.96
N ASP A 324 1.39 13.31 -18.15
CA ASP A 324 2.56 14.16 -17.93
C ASP A 324 3.67 13.38 -17.21
N LEU A 325 3.33 12.51 -16.26
CA LEU A 325 4.26 11.56 -15.66
C LEU A 325 4.91 10.64 -16.72
N ALA A 326 4.12 10.01 -17.58
CA ALA A 326 4.64 9.09 -18.60
C ALA A 326 5.51 9.81 -19.65
N ARG A 327 5.16 11.03 -20.03
CA ARG A 327 5.97 11.86 -20.94
C ARG A 327 7.29 12.26 -20.32
N THR A 328 7.26 12.70 -19.05
CA THR A 328 8.44 13.11 -18.30
C THR A 328 9.37 11.93 -18.03
N GLY A 329 8.80 10.81 -17.57
CA GLY A 329 9.52 9.64 -17.14
C GLY A 329 10.14 9.77 -15.75
N TRP A 330 10.33 8.63 -15.08
CA TRP A 330 10.75 8.58 -13.67
C TRP A 330 12.06 9.30 -13.38
N ARG A 331 13.03 9.22 -14.31
CA ARG A 331 14.35 9.84 -14.16
C ARG A 331 14.35 11.36 -14.35
N ASN A 332 13.32 11.93 -14.97
CA ASN A 332 13.24 13.37 -15.24
C ASN A 332 12.22 14.08 -14.35
N LEU A 333 11.66 13.40 -13.34
CA LEU A 333 10.70 14.00 -12.42
C LEU A 333 11.32 15.12 -11.59
N ASP A 334 10.59 16.22 -11.49
CA ASP A 334 10.84 17.33 -10.58
C ASP A 334 9.68 17.53 -9.60
N HIS A 335 9.85 18.46 -8.66
CA HIS A 335 8.87 18.71 -7.61
C HIS A 335 7.55 19.27 -8.17
N ASP A 336 7.58 20.00 -9.30
CA ASP A 336 6.40 20.64 -9.88
C ASP A 336 5.48 19.60 -10.52
N VAL A 337 6.05 18.66 -11.28
CA VAL A 337 5.30 17.54 -11.87
C VAL A 337 4.65 16.68 -10.78
N VAL A 338 5.39 16.36 -9.72
CA VAL A 338 4.85 15.55 -8.60
C VAL A 338 3.76 16.31 -7.83
N ALA A 339 3.94 17.62 -7.59
CA ALA A 339 2.96 18.44 -6.89
C ALA A 339 1.61 18.54 -7.61
N GLY A 340 1.56 18.28 -8.92
CA GLY A 340 0.34 18.27 -9.73
C GLY A 340 -0.77 17.34 -9.23
N ALA A 341 -0.42 16.24 -8.52
CA ALA A 341 -1.40 15.32 -7.96
C ALA A 341 -2.23 15.90 -6.81
N ALA A 342 -1.62 16.78 -6.00
CA ALA A 342 -2.20 17.27 -4.75
C ALA A 342 -3.63 17.85 -4.90
N PRO A 343 -3.90 18.80 -5.81
CA PRO A 343 -5.25 19.35 -5.98
C PRO A 343 -6.25 18.32 -6.51
N VAL A 344 -5.80 17.41 -7.38
CA VAL A 344 -6.65 16.35 -7.95
C VAL A 344 -7.09 15.38 -6.85
N VAL A 345 -6.16 14.83 -6.09
CA VAL A 345 -6.44 13.94 -4.95
C VAL A 345 -7.37 14.62 -3.94
N SER A 346 -7.09 15.88 -3.60
CA SER A 346 -7.88 16.62 -2.61
C SER A 346 -9.33 16.82 -3.05
N ALA A 347 -9.58 16.99 -4.35
CA ALA A 347 -10.92 17.09 -4.92
C ALA A 347 -11.63 15.73 -5.01
N MET A 348 -10.88 14.63 -5.17
CA MET A 348 -11.44 13.28 -5.34
C MET A 348 -11.75 12.56 -4.02
N LEU A 349 -10.96 12.78 -2.96
CA LEU A 349 -11.14 12.09 -1.68
C LEU A 349 -12.54 12.24 -1.04
N PRO A 350 -13.21 13.42 -1.11
CA PRO A 350 -14.58 13.57 -0.63
C PRO A 350 -15.58 12.63 -1.34
N GLU A 351 -15.37 12.36 -2.63
CA GLU A 351 -16.27 11.59 -3.50
C GLU A 351 -16.05 10.08 -3.33
N PRO A 352 -16.99 9.32 -2.70
CA PRO A 352 -16.79 7.90 -2.40
C PRO A 352 -16.48 7.04 -3.63
N SER A 353 -17.11 7.34 -4.77
CA SER A 353 -16.92 6.62 -6.04
C SER A 353 -15.52 6.82 -6.64
N LEU A 354 -14.81 7.89 -6.25
CA LEU A 354 -13.46 8.21 -6.75
C LEU A 354 -12.35 7.81 -5.78
N ARG A 355 -12.67 7.31 -4.57
CA ARG A 355 -11.68 7.03 -3.53
C ARG A 355 -10.65 5.99 -3.92
N ARG A 356 -11.03 4.98 -4.70
CA ARG A 356 -10.08 3.96 -5.21
C ARG A 356 -8.94 4.62 -6.00
N LEU A 357 -9.31 5.45 -6.98
CA LEU A 357 -8.35 6.20 -7.78
C LEU A 357 -7.61 7.25 -6.94
N ALA A 358 -8.31 7.99 -6.07
CA ALA A 358 -7.69 8.99 -5.21
C ALA A 358 -6.60 8.37 -4.31
N THR A 359 -6.88 7.24 -3.66
CA THR A 359 -5.91 6.53 -2.82
C THR A 359 -4.70 6.05 -3.62
N LEU A 360 -4.92 5.53 -4.82
CA LEU A 360 -3.84 5.07 -5.70
C LEU A 360 -2.94 6.23 -6.16
N LEU A 361 -3.55 7.34 -6.60
CA LEU A 361 -2.83 8.55 -7.02
C LEU A 361 -2.04 9.16 -5.87
N ASP A 362 -2.65 9.24 -4.68
CA ASP A 362 -2.01 9.78 -3.48
C ASP A 362 -0.83 8.91 -3.04
N GLY A 363 -0.96 7.59 -3.16
CA GLY A 363 0.14 6.65 -2.91
C GLY A 363 1.29 6.78 -3.89
N LEU A 364 0.99 6.80 -5.19
CA LEU A 364 2.00 7.03 -6.22
C LEU A 364 2.70 8.39 -6.01
N ALA A 365 1.93 9.47 -5.82
CA ALA A 365 2.48 10.80 -5.62
C ALA A 365 3.37 10.89 -4.37
N THR A 366 3.02 10.20 -3.29
CA THR A 366 3.82 10.14 -2.06
C THR A 366 5.18 9.48 -2.31
N GLU A 367 5.21 8.37 -3.05
CA GLU A 367 6.46 7.68 -3.41
C GLU A 367 7.33 8.50 -4.35
N LEU A 368 6.71 9.12 -5.37
CA LEU A 368 7.43 10.00 -6.29
C LEU A 368 7.99 11.22 -5.55
N ALA A 369 7.25 11.82 -4.62
CA ALA A 369 7.71 12.97 -3.83
C ALA A 369 8.91 12.61 -2.96
N ALA A 370 8.89 11.43 -2.33
CA ALA A 370 10.01 10.94 -1.54
C ALA A 370 11.26 10.60 -2.37
N SER A 371 11.08 10.39 -3.68
CA SER A 371 12.10 10.00 -4.64
C SER A 371 12.58 11.16 -5.52
N CYS A 372 12.07 12.37 -5.28
CA CYS A 372 12.33 13.55 -6.09
C CYS A 372 13.58 14.32 -5.63
N PRO A 373 14.43 14.83 -6.54
CA PRO A 373 14.34 14.73 -8.00
C PRO A 373 14.72 13.35 -8.53
N GLY A 374 14.02 12.89 -9.57
CA GLY A 374 14.22 11.57 -10.16
C GLY A 374 15.63 11.34 -10.71
N ALA A 375 16.33 12.43 -11.09
CA ALA A 375 17.70 12.38 -11.59
C ALA A 375 18.72 11.92 -10.54
N ALA A 376 18.40 12.04 -9.24
CA ALA A 376 19.25 11.62 -8.14
C ALA A 376 19.04 10.14 -7.74
N LEU A 377 18.07 9.45 -8.34
CA LEU A 377 17.82 8.05 -8.04
C LEU A 377 18.94 7.17 -8.57
N GLU A 378 19.52 6.33 -7.73
CA GLU A 378 20.44 5.30 -8.20
C GLU A 378 19.66 4.20 -8.93
N ARG A 379 18.54 3.78 -8.34
CA ARG A 379 17.66 2.70 -8.81
C ARG A 379 16.21 3.14 -8.80
N VAL A 380 15.40 2.56 -9.68
CA VAL A 380 13.98 2.90 -9.87
C VAL A 380 13.14 1.64 -9.66
N PRO A 381 12.05 1.67 -8.86
CA PRO A 381 11.19 0.50 -8.66
C PRO A 381 10.25 0.35 -9.87
N GLU A 382 10.84 0.00 -11.01
CA GLU A 382 10.21 0.13 -12.33
C GLU A 382 8.86 -0.61 -12.41
N ARG A 383 8.82 -1.86 -11.93
CA ARG A 383 7.59 -2.67 -11.93
C ARG A 383 6.49 -2.01 -11.12
N ARG A 384 6.79 -1.62 -9.88
CA ARG A 384 5.85 -1.00 -8.96
C ARG A 384 5.27 0.28 -9.54
N TRP A 385 6.09 1.22 -10.01
CA TRP A 385 5.57 2.49 -10.54
C TRP A 385 4.84 2.29 -11.87
N GLY A 386 5.26 1.33 -12.70
CA GLY A 386 4.52 0.90 -13.88
C GLY A 386 3.14 0.34 -13.55
N ASP A 387 3.01 -0.47 -12.50
CA ASP A 387 1.74 -1.05 -12.04
C ASP A 387 0.79 0.03 -11.53
N LEU A 388 1.28 0.89 -10.63
CA LEU A 388 0.48 1.99 -10.07
C LEU A 388 0.01 2.95 -11.17
N TRP A 389 0.89 3.32 -12.11
CA TRP A 389 0.56 4.19 -13.24
C TRP A 389 -0.48 3.55 -14.16
N SER A 390 -0.29 2.30 -14.56
CA SER A 390 -1.21 1.62 -15.49
C SER A 390 -2.58 1.43 -14.86
N ARG A 391 -2.61 1.03 -13.59
CA ARG A 391 -3.86 0.89 -12.85
C ARG A 391 -4.58 2.23 -12.70
N ALA A 392 -3.86 3.30 -12.40
CA ALA A 392 -4.44 4.64 -12.27
C ALA A 392 -5.00 5.14 -13.60
N MET A 393 -4.28 4.92 -14.72
CA MET A 393 -4.74 5.26 -16.06
C MET A 393 -6.08 4.59 -16.38
N LEU A 394 -6.22 3.29 -16.12
CA LEU A 394 -7.46 2.57 -16.39
C LEU A 394 -8.62 3.02 -15.49
N LEU A 395 -8.36 3.30 -14.21
CA LEU A 395 -9.38 3.82 -13.29
C LEU A 395 -9.87 5.23 -13.67
N THR A 396 -9.17 5.95 -14.56
CA THR A 396 -9.67 7.22 -15.11
C THR A 396 -10.73 7.02 -16.20
N VAL A 397 -10.97 5.80 -16.66
CA VAL A 397 -12.04 5.48 -17.62
C VAL A 397 -13.36 5.37 -16.85
N PRO A 398 -14.41 6.13 -17.23
CA PRO A 398 -15.70 6.05 -16.56
C PRO A 398 -16.21 4.60 -16.47
N GLY A 399 -16.68 4.21 -15.27
CA GLY A 399 -17.17 2.85 -15.01
C GLY A 399 -16.09 1.77 -14.76
N ALA A 400 -14.80 2.08 -14.96
CA ALA A 400 -13.73 1.09 -14.74
C ALA A 400 -13.58 0.65 -13.28
N ALA A 401 -13.93 1.50 -12.32
CA ALA A 401 -13.81 1.21 -10.88
C ALA A 401 -14.85 0.18 -10.36
N GLY A 402 -15.50 -0.59 -11.23
CA GLY A 402 -16.39 -1.70 -10.88
C GLY A 402 -17.85 -1.28 -10.69
N GLY A 403 -18.75 -2.23 -10.95
CA GLY A 403 -20.20 -2.10 -10.84
C GLY A 403 -20.75 -2.37 -9.43
N ALA A 404 -22.05 -2.11 -9.27
CA ALA A 404 -22.83 -2.40 -8.08
C ALA A 404 -22.72 -3.88 -7.62
N PRO A 405 -23.07 -4.21 -6.37
CA PRO A 405 -23.12 -5.60 -5.91
C PRO A 405 -23.84 -6.51 -6.91
N ALA A 406 -23.23 -7.65 -7.23
CA ALA A 406 -23.75 -8.61 -8.20
C ALA A 406 -24.92 -9.43 -7.61
N GLY A 407 -25.05 -9.45 -6.29
CA GLY A 407 -26.12 -10.15 -5.59
C GLY A 407 -26.05 -9.98 -4.09
N THR A 408 -26.75 -10.87 -3.37
CA THR A 408 -26.69 -10.95 -1.91
C THR A 408 -26.46 -12.39 -1.47
N VAL A 409 -25.83 -12.57 -0.31
CA VAL A 409 -25.57 -13.89 0.28
C VAL A 409 -26.18 -14.02 1.67
N THR A 410 -26.59 -15.24 2.00
CA THR A 410 -27.11 -15.60 3.33
C THR A 410 -26.45 -16.89 3.77
N GLY A 411 -25.99 -16.94 5.02
CA GLY A 411 -25.27 -18.09 5.55
C GLY A 411 -24.38 -17.75 6.73
N ARG A 412 -23.50 -18.70 7.06
CA ARG A 412 -22.57 -18.60 8.17
C ARG A 412 -21.19 -18.24 7.65
N LEU A 413 -20.67 -17.09 8.06
CA LEU A 413 -19.33 -16.60 7.72
C LEU A 413 -18.32 -17.08 8.76
N LEU A 414 -17.25 -17.74 8.32
CA LEU A 414 -16.17 -18.29 9.13
C LEU A 414 -14.86 -17.55 8.86
N PRO A 415 -14.47 -16.59 9.72
CA PRO A 415 -13.24 -15.83 9.49
C PRO A 415 -11.97 -16.69 9.64
N LEU A 416 -11.04 -16.52 8.71
CA LEU A 416 -9.72 -17.18 8.72
C LEU A 416 -8.64 -16.26 9.31
N GLY A 417 -8.71 -14.96 9.00
CA GLY A 417 -7.73 -13.98 9.44
C GLY A 417 -7.91 -12.61 8.80
N ILE A 418 -7.11 -11.65 9.24
CA ILE A 418 -7.11 -10.27 8.73
C ILE A 418 -5.79 -9.97 8.04
N ASP A 419 -5.88 -9.56 6.78
CA ASP A 419 -4.81 -8.93 6.03
C ASP A 419 -4.90 -7.41 6.19
N LEU A 420 -3.83 -6.81 6.72
CA LEU A 420 -3.78 -5.37 6.95
C LEU A 420 -2.93 -4.72 5.87
N HIS A 421 -3.51 -3.74 5.20
CA HIS A 421 -2.84 -2.88 4.23
C HIS A 421 -2.67 -1.49 4.83
N GLU A 422 -1.47 -0.94 4.71
CA GLU A 422 -1.13 0.37 5.26
C GLU A 422 -0.29 1.16 4.24
N HIS A 423 -0.90 2.22 3.73
CA HIS A 423 -0.23 3.29 3.02
C HIS A 423 -0.02 4.48 3.97
N ALA A 424 0.81 5.47 3.61
CA ALA A 424 0.94 6.70 4.38
C ALA A 424 -0.44 7.33 4.63
N THR A 425 -1.24 7.47 3.56
CA THR A 425 -2.50 8.22 3.57
C THR A 425 -3.77 7.37 3.57
N ALA A 426 -3.66 6.04 3.62
CA ALA A 426 -4.81 5.14 3.65
C ALA A 426 -4.48 3.85 4.41
N ALA A 427 -5.50 3.20 4.96
CA ALA A 427 -5.37 1.86 5.51
C ALA A 427 -6.60 1.02 5.18
N GLN A 428 -6.41 -0.30 5.13
CA GLN A 428 -7.50 -1.25 4.98
C GLN A 428 -7.26 -2.49 5.85
N ALA A 429 -8.31 -2.94 6.53
CA ALA A 429 -8.36 -4.30 7.07
C ALA A 429 -9.25 -5.13 6.14
N GLN A 430 -8.70 -6.20 5.57
CA GLN A 430 -9.42 -7.16 4.75
C GLN A 430 -9.48 -8.50 5.48
N VAL A 431 -10.68 -8.92 5.83
CA VAL A 431 -10.94 -10.22 6.45
C VAL A 431 -11.10 -11.25 5.35
N HIS A 432 -10.31 -12.31 5.40
CA HIS A 432 -10.49 -13.50 4.58
C HIS A 432 -11.34 -14.49 5.36
N ALA A 433 -12.37 -15.05 4.72
CA ALA A 433 -13.32 -15.94 5.36
C ALA A 433 -13.83 -17.01 4.39
N VAL A 434 -14.43 -18.06 4.96
CA VAL A 434 -15.24 -19.04 4.22
C VAL A 434 -16.70 -18.76 4.55
N LEU A 435 -17.54 -18.62 3.54
CA LEU A 435 -18.99 -18.57 3.69
C LEU A 435 -19.55 -19.98 3.51
N GLU A 436 -20.32 -20.46 4.48
CA GLU A 436 -21.20 -21.62 4.37
C GLU A 436 -22.61 -21.12 4.00
N PRO A 437 -23.05 -21.24 2.75
CA PRO A 437 -24.36 -20.74 2.32
C PRO A 437 -25.52 -21.46 3.04
N ALA A 438 -26.56 -20.70 3.41
CA ALA A 438 -27.73 -21.24 4.10
C ALA A 438 -28.57 -22.20 3.24
N ASP A 439 -28.41 -22.14 1.91
CA ASP A 439 -29.06 -23.04 0.95
C ASP A 439 -28.38 -24.42 0.84
N GLY A 440 -27.26 -24.63 1.54
CA GLY A 440 -26.51 -25.88 1.52
C GLY A 440 -25.62 -26.08 0.29
N SER A 441 -25.45 -25.04 -0.54
CA SER A 441 -24.45 -25.05 -1.61
C SER A 441 -23.01 -25.11 -1.07
N ALA A 442 -22.05 -25.38 -1.94
CA ALA A 442 -20.64 -25.53 -1.54
C ALA A 442 -20.13 -24.27 -0.83
N PRO A 443 -19.27 -24.41 0.20
CA PRO A 443 -18.63 -23.27 0.83
C PRO A 443 -17.90 -22.40 -0.20
N ARG A 444 -17.86 -21.09 0.04
CA ARG A 444 -17.23 -20.13 -0.88
C ARG A 444 -16.19 -19.29 -0.16
N LEU A 445 -15.05 -19.04 -0.80
CA LEU A 445 -14.09 -18.04 -0.34
C LEU A 445 -14.67 -16.66 -0.53
N VAL A 446 -14.70 -15.88 0.56
CA VAL A 446 -15.17 -14.51 0.53
C VAL A 446 -14.21 -13.60 1.27
N ARG A 447 -14.28 -12.31 0.96
CA ARG A 447 -13.52 -11.27 1.63
C ARG A 447 -14.46 -10.19 2.12
N ALA A 448 -14.11 -9.51 3.21
CA ALA A 448 -14.83 -8.33 3.66
C ALA A 448 -13.83 -7.27 4.10
N GLY A 449 -13.93 -6.06 3.56
CA GLY A 449 -12.96 -5.01 3.77
C GLY A 449 -13.56 -3.79 4.45
N VAL A 450 -12.73 -3.09 5.22
CA VAL A 450 -12.98 -1.70 5.62
C VAL A 450 -11.73 -0.88 5.31
N SER A 451 -11.90 0.18 4.53
CA SER A 451 -10.83 1.10 4.12
C SER A 451 -11.10 2.50 4.66
N VAL A 452 -10.04 3.21 5.05
CA VAL A 452 -10.15 4.58 5.56
C VAL A 452 -8.97 5.42 5.10
N PRO A 453 -9.20 6.64 4.59
CA PRO A 453 -8.13 7.62 4.45
C PRO A 453 -7.57 7.97 5.84
N LYS A 454 -6.27 8.19 5.94
CA LYS A 454 -5.63 8.53 7.22
C LYS A 454 -4.51 9.54 7.03
N PRO A 455 -4.17 10.30 8.06
CA PRO A 455 -2.91 11.03 8.06
C PRO A 455 -1.72 10.06 8.25
N ASP A 456 -0.56 10.39 7.68
CA ASP A 456 0.67 9.56 7.75
C ASP A 456 1.22 9.33 9.16
N THR A 457 0.80 10.15 10.11
CA THR A 457 1.13 10.03 11.53
C THR A 457 0.28 9.01 12.28
N VAL A 458 -0.79 8.48 11.68
CA VAL A 458 -1.60 7.41 12.25
C VAL A 458 -1.07 6.08 11.73
N VAL A 459 -0.32 5.38 12.59
CA VAL A 459 0.38 4.13 12.24
C VAL A 459 0.16 3.05 13.31
N GLY A 460 0.43 1.79 12.96
CA GLY A 460 0.35 0.66 13.88
C GLY A 460 -1.04 0.53 14.51
N ALA A 461 -1.11 0.38 15.84
CA ALA A 461 -2.39 0.25 16.56
C ALA A 461 -3.35 1.44 16.38
N GLY A 462 -2.88 2.59 15.88
CA GLY A 462 -3.73 3.72 15.55
C GLY A 462 -4.65 3.50 14.36
N VAL A 463 -4.26 2.63 13.44
CA VAL A 463 -5.10 2.26 12.29
C VAL A 463 -6.43 1.66 12.76
N TRP A 464 -6.42 0.82 13.80
CA TRP A 464 -7.64 0.26 14.37
C TRP A 464 -8.60 1.33 14.91
N GLN A 465 -8.11 2.45 15.44
CA GLN A 465 -8.97 3.54 15.92
C GLN A 465 -9.78 4.20 14.79
N LEU A 466 -9.30 4.11 13.55
CA LEU A 466 -10.00 4.64 12.37
C LEU A 466 -10.95 3.60 11.75
N LEU A 467 -10.63 2.31 11.83
CA LEU A 467 -11.39 1.22 11.20
C LEU A 467 -12.53 0.65 12.06
N ARG A 468 -12.54 0.92 13.37
CA ARG A 468 -13.54 0.42 14.33
C ARG A 468 -15.02 0.82 14.11
N PRO A 469 -15.42 1.78 13.26
CA PRO A 469 -16.85 1.96 13.00
C PRO A 469 -17.59 0.70 12.47
N HIS A 470 -16.88 -0.30 11.92
CA HIS A 470 -17.43 -1.58 11.43
C HIS A 470 -16.99 -2.77 12.30
N LEU A 471 -17.29 -2.68 13.60
CA LEU A 471 -16.67 -3.48 14.66
C LEU A 471 -17.17 -4.93 14.77
N SER A 472 -18.35 -5.29 14.24
CA SER A 472 -18.88 -6.64 14.48
C SER A 472 -18.06 -7.71 13.76
N LEU A 473 -17.63 -7.46 12.52
CA LEU A 473 -16.72 -8.34 11.79
C LEU A 473 -15.35 -8.44 12.48
N LEU A 474 -14.74 -7.29 12.77
CA LEU A 474 -13.40 -7.22 13.37
C LEU A 474 -13.38 -7.82 14.78
N GLY A 475 -14.47 -7.64 15.54
CA GLY A 475 -14.69 -8.24 16.84
C GLY A 475 -14.88 -9.75 16.75
N ALA A 476 -15.69 -10.24 15.81
CA ALA A 476 -15.88 -11.68 15.60
C ALA A 476 -14.56 -12.39 15.28
N VAL A 477 -13.71 -11.80 14.43
CA VAL A 477 -12.38 -12.34 14.14
C VAL A 477 -11.49 -12.35 15.39
N GLY A 478 -11.46 -11.25 16.14
CA GLY A 478 -10.63 -11.13 17.36
C GLY A 478 -11.06 -12.05 18.50
N GLU A 479 -12.35 -12.39 18.56
CA GLU A 479 -12.94 -13.23 19.61
C GLU A 479 -13.14 -14.70 19.19
N GLY A 480 -12.85 -15.06 17.93
CA GLY A 480 -12.99 -16.43 17.42
C GLY A 480 -14.44 -16.86 17.23
N HIS A 481 -15.28 -15.98 16.67
CA HIS A 481 -16.69 -16.23 16.39
C HIS A 481 -16.99 -16.26 14.90
N ALA A 482 -17.96 -17.08 14.51
CA ALA A 482 -18.63 -16.96 13.24
C ALA A 482 -19.50 -15.70 13.18
N VAL A 483 -19.92 -15.30 11.98
CA VAL A 483 -20.93 -14.26 11.78
C VAL A 483 -22.05 -14.81 10.92
N GLU A 484 -23.27 -14.75 11.41
CA GLU A 484 -24.46 -15.03 10.61
C GLU A 484 -24.74 -13.82 9.73
N VAL A 485 -24.80 -14.04 8.41
CA VAL A 485 -25.11 -13.00 7.43
C VAL A 485 -26.43 -13.29 6.74
N THR A 486 -27.27 -12.27 6.59
CA THR A 486 -28.58 -12.39 5.92
C THR A 486 -28.74 -11.32 4.87
N GLY A 487 -28.75 -11.72 3.59
CA GLY A 487 -28.85 -10.80 2.46
C GLY A 487 -27.70 -9.79 2.39
N MET A 488 -26.49 -10.17 2.83
CA MET A 488 -25.30 -9.32 2.75
C MET A 488 -24.93 -9.10 1.27
N PRO A 489 -24.77 -7.86 0.78
CA PRO A 489 -24.38 -7.63 -0.61
C PRO A 489 -22.99 -8.18 -0.91
N VAL A 490 -22.82 -8.78 -2.10
CA VAL A 490 -21.55 -9.38 -2.55
C VAL A 490 -21.25 -8.99 -4.00
N THR A 491 -19.97 -8.81 -4.32
CA THR A 491 -19.50 -8.61 -5.70
C THR A 491 -19.30 -9.94 -6.43
N GLY A 492 -19.20 -9.91 -7.76
CA GLY A 492 -18.85 -11.11 -8.55
C GLY A 492 -17.48 -11.70 -8.21
N GLU A 493 -16.60 -10.96 -7.54
CA GLU A 493 -15.29 -11.44 -7.06
C GLU A 493 -15.33 -12.06 -5.66
N GLY A 494 -16.50 -12.12 -5.01
CA GLY A 494 -16.65 -12.64 -3.65
C GLY A 494 -16.28 -11.64 -2.55
N ASP A 495 -16.25 -10.33 -2.83
CA ASP A 495 -16.10 -9.32 -1.78
C ASP A 495 -17.48 -8.92 -1.22
N LEU A 496 -17.66 -9.12 0.08
CA LEU A 496 -18.83 -8.67 0.83
C LEU A 496 -18.76 -7.17 1.05
N VAL A 497 -19.79 -6.44 0.62
CA VAL A 497 -19.96 -5.02 0.96
C VAL A 497 -20.58 -4.94 2.35
N TRP A 498 -19.70 -4.88 3.35
CA TRP A 498 -20.10 -5.06 4.75
C TRP A 498 -21.13 -4.02 5.20
N SER A 499 -22.20 -4.50 5.82
CA SER A 499 -23.21 -3.70 6.50
C SER A 499 -23.65 -4.38 7.79
N GLU A 500 -23.61 -3.63 8.90
CA GLU A 500 -23.98 -4.10 10.24
C GLU A 500 -25.44 -4.55 10.32
N GLU A 501 -26.31 -4.05 9.44
CA GLU A 501 -27.74 -4.42 9.40
C GLU A 501 -27.92 -5.90 9.06
N HIS A 502 -27.03 -6.44 8.23
CA HIS A 502 -27.06 -7.80 7.67
C HIS A 502 -26.23 -8.81 8.46
N ALA A 503 -25.56 -8.41 9.54
CA ALA A 503 -24.60 -9.25 10.28
C ALA A 503 -25.00 -9.44 11.75
N ARG A 504 -24.93 -10.68 12.25
CA ARG A 504 -25.15 -11.01 13.66
C ARG A 504 -24.06 -11.95 14.14
N ARG A 505 -23.56 -11.74 15.36
CA ARG A 505 -22.57 -12.64 15.97
C ARG A 505 -23.14 -14.06 16.03
N GLY A 506 -22.38 -15.03 15.51
CA GLY A 506 -22.69 -16.45 15.55
C GLY A 506 -21.96 -17.19 16.66
N GLU A 507 -22.05 -18.52 16.60
CA GLU A 507 -21.36 -19.44 17.52
C GLU A 507 -19.84 -19.32 17.44
N PRO A 508 -19.09 -19.74 18.47
CA PRO A 508 -17.63 -19.86 18.41
C PRO A 508 -17.19 -20.65 17.17
N ALA A 509 -16.20 -20.14 16.47
CA ALA A 509 -15.61 -20.75 15.28
C ALA A 509 -14.09 -20.56 15.31
N GLU A 510 -13.37 -21.64 15.62
CA GLU A 510 -11.92 -21.62 15.64
C GLU A 510 -11.37 -21.56 14.21
N ALA A 511 -10.56 -20.56 13.91
CA ALA A 511 -10.02 -20.33 12.57
C ALA A 511 -9.18 -21.52 12.07
N PHE A 512 -8.39 -22.16 12.94
CA PHE A 512 -7.57 -23.32 12.57
C PHE A 512 -8.42 -24.57 12.28
N ALA A 513 -9.52 -24.78 13.01
CA ALA A 513 -10.46 -25.85 12.71
C ALA A 513 -11.17 -25.59 11.36
N THR A 514 -11.59 -24.35 11.12
CA THR A 514 -12.17 -23.90 9.84
C THR A 514 -11.19 -24.11 8.69
N ALA A 515 -9.94 -23.67 8.85
CA ALA A 515 -8.89 -23.77 7.85
C ALA A 515 -8.51 -25.22 7.53
N ARG A 516 -8.58 -26.13 8.52
CA ARG A 516 -8.29 -27.55 8.32
C ARG A 516 -9.45 -28.30 7.64
N VAL A 517 -10.70 -27.97 7.96
CA VAL A 517 -11.86 -28.78 7.56
C VAL A 517 -12.66 -28.17 6.41
N VAL A 518 -12.96 -26.87 6.48
CA VAL A 518 -13.90 -26.22 5.55
C VAL A 518 -13.16 -25.60 4.37
N LEU A 519 -12.02 -24.94 4.62
CA LEU A 519 -11.25 -24.24 3.59
C LEU A 519 -10.89 -25.11 2.36
N PRO A 520 -10.51 -26.40 2.48
CA PRO A 520 -10.22 -27.24 1.32
C PRO A 520 -11.44 -27.52 0.43
N THR A 521 -12.65 -27.39 0.98
CA THR A 521 -13.91 -27.62 0.27
C THR A 521 -14.49 -26.35 -0.36
N ALA A 522 -13.89 -25.20 -0.07
CA ALA A 522 -14.38 -23.92 -0.54
C ALA A 522 -14.05 -23.68 -2.01
N SER A 523 -15.01 -23.17 -2.78
CA SER A 523 -14.78 -22.66 -4.13
C SER A 523 -14.27 -21.23 -4.10
N ALA A 524 -13.53 -20.83 -5.13
CA ALA A 524 -13.05 -19.45 -5.30
C ALA A 524 -13.84 -18.74 -6.40
N ALA A 525 -14.31 -17.53 -6.10
CA ALA A 525 -14.92 -16.64 -7.09
C ALA A 525 -13.90 -16.21 -8.16
N PRO A 526 -14.35 -15.92 -9.39
CA PRO A 526 -13.47 -15.41 -10.45
C PRO A 526 -12.93 -14.01 -10.11
N THR A 527 -11.81 -13.65 -10.71
CA THR A 527 -11.25 -12.29 -10.63
C THR A 527 -11.73 -11.46 -11.80
N ALA A 528 -12.28 -10.28 -11.50
CA ALA A 528 -12.75 -9.32 -12.48
C ALA A 528 -11.59 -8.90 -13.40
N PRO A 529 -11.83 -8.68 -14.71
CA PRO A 529 -10.76 -8.46 -15.68
C PRO A 529 -9.75 -7.37 -15.27
N LEU A 530 -10.23 -6.24 -14.74
CA LEU A 530 -9.36 -5.15 -14.33
C LEU A 530 -8.46 -5.52 -13.13
N ASP A 531 -8.93 -6.40 -12.25
CA ASP A 531 -8.30 -6.81 -11.00
C ASP A 531 -7.35 -8.01 -11.14
N ARG A 532 -7.25 -8.60 -12.34
CA ARG A 532 -6.29 -9.64 -12.68
C ARG A 532 -4.88 -9.06 -12.75
N HIS A 533 -4.16 -9.16 -11.64
CA HIS A 533 -2.78 -8.73 -11.53
C HIS A 533 -1.99 -9.69 -10.62
N PRO A 534 -0.72 -10.04 -10.91
CA PRO A 534 0.00 -11.02 -10.10
C PRO A 534 0.12 -10.63 -8.62
N ALA A 535 0.38 -9.35 -8.33
CA ALA A 535 0.42 -8.81 -6.96
C ALA A 535 -0.92 -8.88 -6.19
N ARG A 536 -2.05 -9.11 -6.89
CA ARG A 536 -3.38 -9.30 -6.29
C ARG A 536 -3.64 -10.74 -5.86
N ILE A 537 -2.78 -11.69 -6.24
CA ILE A 537 -2.89 -13.08 -5.78
C ILE A 537 -2.71 -13.10 -4.26
N ALA A 538 -3.76 -13.54 -3.57
CA ALA A 538 -3.86 -13.59 -2.12
C ALA A 538 -4.68 -14.82 -1.70
N GLU A 539 -4.19 -16.00 -2.05
CA GLU A 539 -4.95 -17.24 -1.92
C GLU A 539 -4.86 -17.80 -0.50
N PRO A 540 -5.96 -17.95 0.27
CA PRO A 540 -5.91 -18.49 1.62
C PRO A 540 -5.50 -19.97 1.62
N VAL A 541 -4.47 -20.30 2.39
CA VAL A 541 -3.93 -21.65 2.55
C VAL A 541 -3.78 -22.02 4.03
N PHE A 542 -3.87 -23.31 4.31
CA PHE A 542 -3.56 -23.90 5.61
C PHE A 542 -2.38 -24.85 5.48
N LEU A 543 -1.35 -24.65 6.29
CA LEU A 543 -0.13 -25.46 6.28
C LEU A 543 0.10 -26.08 7.66
N GLU A 544 0.45 -27.36 7.69
CA GLU A 544 0.91 -28.11 8.87
C GLU A 544 1.97 -29.14 8.45
N GLY A 545 2.73 -29.67 9.42
CA GLY A 545 3.77 -30.67 9.13
C GLY A 545 4.96 -30.14 8.31
N TYR A 546 5.17 -28.83 8.27
CA TYR A 546 6.29 -28.19 7.59
C TYR A 546 7.55 -28.15 8.46
N ALA A 547 8.71 -28.23 7.82
CA ALA A 547 9.98 -27.90 8.45
C ALA A 547 10.25 -26.39 8.33
N ILE A 548 10.90 -25.80 9.34
CA ILE A 548 11.26 -24.39 9.37
C ILE A 548 12.77 -24.27 9.24
N GLU A 549 13.22 -23.48 8.28
CA GLU A 549 14.60 -23.02 8.17
C GLU A 549 14.61 -21.51 8.39
N GLN A 550 15.61 -21.04 9.14
CA GLN A 550 15.85 -19.62 9.34
C GLN A 550 17.29 -19.32 8.93
N ASP A 551 17.43 -18.41 7.98
CA ASP A 551 18.73 -17.93 7.55
C ASP A 551 19.39 -17.12 8.67
N ALA A 552 20.67 -17.39 8.94
CA ALA A 552 21.37 -16.83 10.10
C ALA A 552 21.68 -15.34 9.93
N ASP A 553 21.88 -14.89 8.69
CA ASP A 553 22.34 -13.53 8.38
C ASP A 553 21.17 -12.59 8.09
N SER A 554 20.28 -13.00 7.19
CA SER A 554 19.09 -12.23 6.79
C SER A 554 17.90 -12.40 7.75
N GLY A 555 17.90 -13.47 8.56
CA GLY A 555 16.75 -13.84 9.38
C GLY A 555 15.53 -14.34 8.59
N ALA A 556 15.67 -14.52 7.26
CA ALA A 556 14.60 -14.98 6.39
C ALA A 556 14.09 -16.37 6.81
N VAL A 557 12.77 -16.52 6.84
CA VAL A 557 12.11 -17.76 7.25
C VAL A 557 11.62 -18.51 6.02
N THR A 558 11.96 -19.80 5.91
CA THR A 558 11.47 -20.69 4.85
C THR A 558 10.71 -21.85 5.46
N PHE A 559 9.53 -22.15 4.90
CA PHE A 559 8.79 -23.37 5.21
C PHE A 559 9.01 -24.40 4.11
N THR A 560 9.39 -25.61 4.50
CA THR A 560 9.46 -26.76 3.60
C THR A 560 8.25 -27.65 3.86
N VAL A 561 7.32 -27.70 2.90
CA VAL A 561 6.06 -28.44 2.97
C VAL A 561 5.95 -29.36 1.77
N ALA A 562 5.76 -30.67 2.01
CA ALA A 562 5.66 -31.67 0.94
C ALA A 562 6.80 -31.61 -0.12
N GLY A 563 8.03 -31.24 0.30
CA GLY A 563 9.19 -31.09 -0.60
C GLY A 563 9.29 -29.74 -1.32
N HIS A 564 8.28 -28.88 -1.20
CA HIS A 564 8.31 -27.51 -1.73
C HIS A 564 8.83 -26.52 -0.70
N ARG A 565 9.72 -25.63 -1.13
CA ARG A 565 10.23 -24.52 -0.32
C ARG A 565 9.40 -23.27 -0.57
N LEU A 566 8.86 -22.70 0.49
CA LEU A 566 8.07 -21.47 0.48
C LEU A 566 8.74 -20.43 1.38
N LEU A 567 9.16 -19.32 0.78
CA LEU A 567 9.63 -18.16 1.52
C LEU A 567 8.46 -17.54 2.29
N VAL A 568 8.66 -17.30 3.58
CA VAL A 568 7.67 -16.69 4.45
C VAL A 568 7.94 -15.20 4.55
N ASP A 569 6.97 -14.40 4.10
CA ASP A 569 7.05 -12.94 4.12
C ASP A 569 6.72 -12.41 5.52
N THR A 570 7.71 -12.48 6.40
CA THR A 570 7.59 -11.96 7.77
C THR A 570 7.57 -10.44 7.84
N ASP A 571 7.98 -9.74 6.77
CA ASP A 571 7.92 -8.28 6.69
C ASP A 571 6.48 -7.79 6.56
N ARG A 572 5.59 -8.57 5.96
CA ARG A 572 4.13 -8.31 5.89
C ARG A 572 3.35 -8.61 7.17
N VAL A 573 4.02 -9.01 8.25
CA VAL A 573 3.38 -9.14 9.57
C VAL A 573 3.14 -7.75 10.14
N PRO A 574 1.88 -7.32 10.38
CA PRO A 574 1.59 -5.95 10.75
C PRO A 574 2.06 -5.65 12.18
N ALA A 575 2.72 -4.50 12.36
CA ALA A 575 3.07 -3.98 13.69
C ALA A 575 1.83 -3.62 14.54
N ALA A 576 0.65 -3.62 13.93
CA ALA A 576 -0.64 -3.40 14.58
C ALA A 576 -1.24 -4.66 15.21
N GLY A 577 -0.47 -5.74 15.38
CA GLY A 577 -0.93 -7.00 15.99
C GLY A 577 0.13 -7.72 16.81
N PRO A 578 -0.24 -8.84 17.47
CA PRO A 578 0.68 -9.62 18.30
C PRO A 578 1.50 -10.65 17.52
N LEU A 579 1.21 -10.89 16.24
CA LEU A 579 1.99 -11.80 15.41
C LEU A 579 3.39 -11.22 15.19
N THR A 580 4.43 -12.06 15.31
CA THR A 580 5.83 -11.63 15.16
C THR A 580 6.62 -12.63 14.33
N PRO A 581 7.72 -12.23 13.67
CA PRO A 581 8.61 -13.16 12.96
C PRO A 581 9.06 -14.34 13.84
N LYS A 582 9.32 -14.09 15.13
CA LYS A 582 9.67 -15.14 16.11
C LYS A 582 8.54 -16.14 16.35
N ALA A 583 7.28 -15.69 16.42
CA ALA A 583 6.14 -16.58 16.54
C ALA A 583 5.98 -17.46 15.28
N VAL A 584 6.22 -16.88 14.10
CA VAL A 584 6.21 -17.60 12.83
C VAL A 584 7.32 -18.66 12.79
N ALA A 585 8.55 -18.30 13.15
CA ALA A 585 9.70 -19.21 13.17
C ALA A 585 9.62 -20.33 14.24
N SER A 586 8.67 -20.26 15.18
CA SER A 586 8.44 -21.29 16.21
C SER A 586 7.08 -21.96 16.11
N SER A 587 6.41 -21.79 14.97
CA SER A 587 5.07 -22.32 14.71
C SER A 587 5.06 -23.79 14.29
N HIS A 588 3.90 -24.42 14.37
CA HIS A 588 3.67 -25.79 13.90
C HIS A 588 2.43 -25.95 13.01
N ALA A 589 1.60 -24.91 12.95
CA ALA A 589 0.53 -24.76 11.97
C ALA A 589 0.43 -23.28 11.57
N CYS A 590 0.07 -23.01 10.32
CA CYS A 590 -0.04 -21.65 9.78
C CYS A 590 -1.28 -21.52 8.89
N ILE A 591 -2.08 -20.49 9.15
CA ILE A 591 -3.04 -19.93 8.20
C ILE A 591 -2.34 -18.76 7.52
N GLY A 592 -2.25 -18.80 6.19
CA GLY A 592 -1.57 -17.76 5.43
C GLY A 592 -2.25 -17.46 4.10
N LEU A 593 -1.69 -16.46 3.41
CA LEU A 593 -2.02 -16.13 2.03
C LEU A 593 -0.84 -16.51 1.15
N LEU A 594 -1.07 -17.38 0.18
CA LEU A 594 -0.14 -17.62 -0.91
C LEU A 594 -0.21 -16.42 -1.87
N ARG A 595 0.92 -15.77 -2.05
CA ARG A 595 1.08 -14.56 -2.87
C ARG A 595 2.14 -14.76 -3.92
N TRP A 596 2.10 -13.95 -4.96
CA TRP A 596 3.16 -13.89 -5.96
C TRP A 596 3.69 -12.46 -6.07
N ASP A 597 5.01 -12.30 -5.98
CA ASP A 597 5.68 -11.05 -6.32
C ASP A 597 7.12 -11.33 -6.72
N ALA A 598 7.68 -10.46 -7.57
CA ALA A 598 9.08 -10.51 -8.00
C ALA A 598 9.53 -11.90 -8.50
N GLY A 599 8.69 -12.55 -9.31
CA GLY A 599 9.03 -13.82 -9.97
C GLY A 599 8.69 -15.08 -9.17
N ARG A 600 8.25 -14.98 -7.91
CA ARG A 600 8.09 -16.17 -7.06
C ARG A 600 6.88 -16.13 -6.13
N PHE A 601 6.43 -17.32 -5.75
CA PHE A 601 5.44 -17.47 -4.67
C PHE A 601 6.05 -17.25 -3.29
N ARG A 602 5.27 -16.60 -2.41
CA ARG A 602 5.61 -16.32 -1.01
C ARG A 602 4.39 -16.58 -0.12
N LEU A 603 4.63 -16.95 1.13
CA LEU A 603 3.59 -17.12 2.14
C LEU A 603 3.53 -15.89 3.05
N GLN A 604 2.40 -15.17 3.07
CA GLN A 604 2.13 -14.18 4.11
C GLN A 604 1.37 -14.84 5.28
N PRO A 605 1.91 -14.88 6.50
CA PRO A 605 1.19 -15.42 7.66
C PRO A 605 0.04 -14.51 8.11
N LEU A 606 -1.16 -15.08 8.30
CA LEU A 606 -2.30 -14.42 8.95
C LEU A 606 -2.46 -14.86 10.41
N ALA A 607 -2.19 -16.14 10.67
CA ALA A 607 -2.18 -16.71 12.00
C ALA A 607 -1.23 -17.91 12.09
N VAL A 608 -0.69 -18.15 13.28
CA VAL A 608 0.13 -19.33 13.57
C VAL A 608 -0.27 -19.98 14.89
N GLU A 609 -0.13 -21.30 14.99
CA GLU A 609 -0.15 -22.01 16.27
C GLU A 609 1.27 -22.17 16.79
N THR A 610 1.46 -21.79 18.06
CA THR A 610 2.70 -21.98 18.81
C THR A 610 2.43 -22.79 20.08
N THR A 611 3.47 -23.27 20.76
CA THR A 611 3.30 -24.00 22.02
C THR A 611 3.64 -23.12 23.22
N VAL A 612 2.66 -22.88 24.10
CA VAL A 612 2.87 -22.18 25.38
C VAL A 612 2.46 -23.11 26.52
N ARG A 613 3.38 -23.38 27.45
CA ARG A 613 3.14 -24.31 28.58
C ARG A 613 2.55 -25.66 28.13
N LYS A 614 3.07 -26.20 27.02
CA LYS A 614 2.62 -27.47 26.39
C LYS A 614 1.18 -27.45 25.84
N LYS A 615 0.59 -26.27 25.64
CA LYS A 615 -0.71 -26.12 24.99
C LYS A 615 -0.55 -25.35 23.68
N PRO A 616 -1.26 -25.74 22.60
CA PRO A 616 -1.32 -24.94 21.40
C PRO A 616 -2.01 -23.61 21.70
N VAL A 617 -1.44 -22.53 21.19
CA VAL A 617 -2.00 -21.17 21.29
C VAL A 617 -1.91 -20.53 19.91
N ALA A 618 -3.05 -20.08 19.40
CA ALA A 618 -3.14 -19.34 18.15
C ALA A 618 -2.74 -17.87 18.37
N VAL A 619 -1.93 -17.34 17.45
CA VAL A 619 -1.51 -15.93 17.41
C VAL A 619 -1.94 -15.36 16.05
N HIS A 620 -2.87 -14.42 16.06
CA HIS A 620 -3.44 -13.82 14.84
C HIS A 620 -2.87 -12.42 14.59
N ALA A 621 -2.58 -12.09 13.33
CA ALA A 621 -2.18 -10.74 12.92
C ALA A 621 -3.24 -9.69 13.28
N GLY A 622 -4.52 -10.02 13.11
CA GLY A 622 -5.66 -9.14 13.38
C GLY A 622 -6.19 -9.13 14.82
N ALA A 623 -5.50 -9.76 15.79
CA ALA A 623 -6.08 -9.99 17.12
C ALA A 623 -6.45 -8.70 17.90
N TRP A 624 -5.90 -7.54 17.54
CA TRP A 624 -6.21 -6.25 18.20
C TRP A 624 -7.37 -5.48 17.53
N ALA A 625 -7.93 -6.00 16.43
CA ALA A 625 -8.92 -5.29 15.63
C ALA A 625 -10.19 -4.93 16.43
N GLY A 626 -10.74 -5.89 17.18
CA GLY A 626 -11.89 -5.73 18.08
C GLY A 626 -11.58 -5.07 19.43
N GLY A 627 -10.31 -4.75 19.70
CA GLY A 627 -9.80 -4.44 21.04
C GLY A 627 -9.02 -5.62 21.63
N THR A 628 -8.19 -5.35 22.64
CA THR A 628 -7.22 -6.34 23.14
C THR A 628 -7.06 -6.31 24.66
N THR A 629 -6.84 -7.48 25.24
CA THR A 629 -6.40 -7.64 26.64
C THR A 629 -4.89 -7.76 26.77
N ASP A 630 -4.16 -7.80 25.65
CA ASP A 630 -2.71 -7.82 25.64
C ASP A 630 -2.13 -6.49 26.17
N LYS A 631 -1.14 -6.58 27.06
CA LYS A 631 -0.56 -5.39 27.70
C LYS A 631 0.15 -4.47 26.72
N ALA A 632 0.83 -5.03 25.71
CA ALA A 632 1.52 -4.24 24.70
C ALA A 632 0.51 -3.57 23.78
N GLY A 633 -0.53 -4.30 23.36
CA GLY A 633 -1.68 -3.80 22.63
C GLY A 633 -2.39 -2.64 23.36
N ILE A 634 -2.74 -2.80 24.64
CA ILE A 634 -3.38 -1.74 25.44
C ILE A 634 -2.52 -0.47 25.48
N LYS A 635 -1.20 -0.61 25.66
CA LYS A 635 -0.26 0.54 25.66
C LYS A 635 -0.22 1.22 24.30
N ALA A 636 -0.13 0.44 23.22
CA ALA A 636 -0.10 0.95 21.84
C ALA A 636 -1.40 1.67 21.48
N GLU A 637 -2.55 1.08 21.81
CA GLU A 637 -3.86 1.68 21.61
C GLU A 637 -4.01 2.99 22.37
N LYS A 638 -3.65 3.04 23.66
CA LYS A 638 -3.74 4.28 24.45
C LYS A 638 -2.91 5.41 23.84
N ALA A 639 -1.69 5.11 23.40
CA ALA A 639 -0.83 6.10 22.73
C ALA A 639 -1.46 6.59 21.42
N ALA A 640 -2.01 5.67 20.63
CA ALA A 640 -2.63 6.01 19.36
C ALA A 640 -3.94 6.80 19.52
N THR A 641 -4.81 6.43 20.46
CA THR A 641 -6.05 7.17 20.77
C THR A 641 -5.74 8.60 21.16
N THR A 642 -4.67 8.83 21.93
CA THR A 642 -4.21 10.18 22.29
C THR A 642 -3.81 10.98 21.05
N ALA A 643 -3.05 10.37 20.14
CA ALA A 643 -2.61 11.00 18.90
C ALA A 643 -3.80 11.36 17.98
N VAL A 644 -4.71 10.41 17.72
CA VAL A 644 -5.90 10.63 16.87
C VAL A 644 -6.83 11.69 17.48
N THR A 645 -7.01 11.70 18.80
CA THR A 645 -7.83 12.71 19.49
C THR A 645 -7.27 14.11 19.30
N VAL A 646 -5.95 14.29 19.47
CA VAL A 646 -5.28 15.58 19.27
C VAL A 646 -5.46 16.07 17.83
N LEU A 647 -5.33 15.19 16.84
CA LEU A 647 -5.54 15.58 15.45
C LEU A 647 -7.01 15.90 15.13
N ARG A 648 -7.97 15.11 15.63
CA ARG A 648 -9.41 15.38 15.45
C ARG A 648 -9.84 16.70 16.10
N GLU A 649 -9.33 17.02 17.29
CA GLU A 649 -9.61 18.32 17.92
C GLU A 649 -9.08 19.48 17.07
N ARG A 650 -7.87 19.33 16.50
CA ARG A 650 -7.29 20.32 15.59
C ARG A 650 -8.10 20.46 14.30
N ALA A 651 -8.47 19.34 13.68
CA ALA A 651 -9.29 19.30 12.47
C ALA A 651 -10.60 20.08 12.70
N GLY A 652 -11.31 19.77 13.80
CA GLY A 652 -12.57 20.43 14.15
C GLY A 652 -12.48 21.95 14.38
N LYS A 653 -11.32 22.49 14.75
CA LYS A 653 -11.13 23.95 14.95
C LYS A 653 -10.50 24.67 13.75
N LEU A 654 -9.71 23.97 12.94
CA LEU A 654 -8.95 24.56 11.84
C LEU A 654 -9.62 24.39 10.46
N LEU A 655 -10.43 23.35 10.26
CA LEU A 655 -11.13 23.10 8.98
C LEU A 655 -12.52 23.76 8.92
N ARG A 656 -13.12 24.07 10.08
CA ARG A 656 -14.45 24.71 10.18
C ARG A 656 -14.41 26.24 10.06
N LYS A 657 -13.31 26.80 9.57
CA LYS A 657 -13.08 28.23 9.34
C LYS A 657 -12.78 28.45 7.88
#